data_AF-A0A3A0AZR8-F1
#
_entry.id   AF-A0A3A0AZR8-F1
#
_cell.length_a   1.000
_cell.length_b   1.000
_cell.length_c   1.000
_cell.angle_alpha   90.00
_cell.angle_beta   90.00
_cell.angle_gamma   90.00
#
_symmetry.space_group_name_H-M   'P 1'
#
loop_
_entity.id
_entity.type
_entity.pdbx_description
1 polymer ?
#
loop_
_entity_poly.entity_id
_entity_poly.type
_entity_poly.pdbx_seq_one_letter_code
_entity_poly.pdbx_strand_id
1 'polypeptide(L)'
;MLRASTGGWSTPGAARVALGVVWHIGLMFAILQGYSLFRRTYFQRSPDSAFANAHELIGWQATLGLSVERVEMALQAWVLQYSSLIDFFNIYYQQFKPALLASAALCLVLAPVAFRRIWRVFICATLIALPWYALYPLAPPRLMDEHGYRFIDTLAVYGGAQPSASGFGGANQFAALPSMHIGWTCIAVLWLAAALPYRRVGALLGGLHLSLMALTVMVTGNHYLLDIVAGLAVVAAAVLCAEYLWPWVAERLAHSLVVVVAGRAFRHVRGTGRLLLPALWVWVRARLSQARRIGHAPAWLRGWAAEGWQRALQRPDRLALAALAGVTLLAVGYLFVPAALIGQDSATQFYPWYDFLGERLRAGDVPGWNPYQFAGAPFAADPQSGWMYFPAMLIFAFLPIPFAAPVFVMFHLALAGFAMYALARLLGLGVGGALLAGIAYQLSGPLLGRSVCCPAALEIASWAPVALLGAELALRRRDWFGRCAGWSVAGFAVSQGLAAWLGQGVYYLLLALGAFVAWRTLLAPHPPAPAWATRWKLLVLHGGVILTIGFGLAAAAVLPRLAYVSRSNVDGGEYSGHSAWAAEIGGVTPRMVLDRLLDPTLHYPGAVVLLLSILAVVFTRGRPATRFFVVFGVAALTLATPFETPLHSALYVVLPRFEELHKHWPERVSVVGYMAFAFLAGAAADALARERLPRRRLLGGAGFAGLAMLALAVAGTDAPVEPLIALAVVAAMLTLFCLSRMQALRWVAPLLLAAIVTTDLLWAFRGVSAQAPYGGYHRVDLDAYYEPTGAVAYLRERSADAPGRYIGYDPARRARADNQTMLYRYQFAEEETNALLVNNRGTLHSLEDVQGYNPVQSRRFVEYMTMLNGHPQEYHDANVYAGGLRSPLLDLLNVRFILVPAEFPPERADLRRLVDTYPTVYADNDVRILENTEALPRMWIVHEALQVNAGEALPLLAEGEVDPRQTALLERPAPALEPASDPEIEYTQILYDQPDRIRLTTYTSAPGLLMLSETYDPDWRAYVDGKPAEIFVANHLLRAVALPEGGHIVELRYEPPTLRFGMAVSVTTASILV
;
A
#
# COMPACT_ATOMS: atom_id res chain seq x y z
N MET A 1 -37.03 -20.38 37.03
CA MET A 1 -35.80 -20.28 37.84
C MET A 1 -34.59 -20.43 36.91
N LEU A 2 -34.21 -19.42 36.13
CA LEU A 2 -33.26 -18.33 36.46
C LEU A 2 -31.91 -18.80 37.05
N ARG A 3 -31.08 -19.46 36.21
CA ARG A 3 -29.61 -19.39 36.17
C ARG A 3 -29.09 -20.19 34.97
N ALA A 4 -29.40 -19.73 33.75
CA ALA A 4 -28.64 -20.15 32.57
C ALA A 4 -27.40 -19.26 32.52
N SER A 5 -26.23 -19.90 32.57
CA SER A 5 -24.90 -19.29 32.59
C SER A 5 -24.70 -18.27 31.47
N THR A 6 -24.93 -17.00 31.78
CA THR A 6 -24.34 -15.87 31.07
C THR A 6 -22.86 -15.83 31.43
N GLY A 7 -22.07 -16.74 30.83
CA GLY A 7 -20.62 -16.63 30.78
C GLY A 7 -20.27 -15.39 29.98
N GLY A 8 -20.20 -14.25 30.67
CA GLY A 8 -19.79 -12.98 30.11
C GLY A 8 -18.41 -13.12 29.47
N TRP A 9 -18.32 -12.68 28.23
CA TRP A 9 -17.08 -12.48 27.51
C TRP A 9 -16.12 -11.62 28.33
N SER A 10 -14.84 -11.96 28.35
CA SER A 10 -13.83 -10.92 28.18
C SER A 10 -13.70 -10.68 26.67
N THR A 11 -14.54 -9.77 26.17
CA THR A 11 -14.56 -9.16 24.82
C THR A 11 -13.21 -8.72 24.19
N PRO A 12 -12.10 -8.48 24.92
CA PRO A 12 -10.81 -8.14 24.32
C PRO A 12 -10.08 -9.29 23.60
N GLY A 13 -10.63 -10.50 23.53
CA GLY A 13 -9.94 -11.67 22.95
C GLY A 13 -9.86 -11.66 21.41
N ALA A 14 -10.96 -11.34 20.72
CA ALA A 14 -11.04 -11.40 19.25
C ALA A 14 -10.17 -10.36 18.54
N ALA A 15 -10.26 -9.10 18.98
CA ALA A 15 -9.44 -8.00 18.43
C ALA A 15 -7.94 -8.25 18.63
N ARG A 16 -7.58 -8.77 19.81
CA ARG A 16 -6.23 -9.20 20.12
C ARG A 16 -5.74 -10.28 19.15
N VAL A 17 -6.54 -11.32 18.89
CA VAL A 17 -6.19 -12.41 17.97
C VAL A 17 -6.03 -11.92 16.53
N ALA A 18 -6.91 -11.04 16.03
CA ALA A 18 -6.78 -10.47 14.70
C ALA A 18 -5.46 -9.70 14.52
N LEU A 19 -5.10 -8.84 15.48
CA LEU A 19 -3.82 -8.13 15.48
C LEU A 19 -2.61 -9.08 15.58
N GLY A 20 -2.73 -10.14 16.40
CA GLY A 20 -1.70 -11.16 16.50
C GLY A 20 -1.49 -11.96 15.21
N VAL A 21 -2.56 -12.22 14.46
CA VAL A 21 -2.51 -12.89 13.14
C VAL A 21 -1.70 -12.05 12.15
N VAL A 22 -2.07 -10.78 12.01
CA VAL A 22 -1.40 -9.82 11.13
C VAL A 22 0.09 -9.71 11.48
N TRP A 23 0.42 -9.59 12.76
CA TRP A 23 1.82 -9.49 13.22
C TRP A 23 2.68 -10.70 12.85
N HIS A 24 2.21 -11.93 13.11
CA HIS A 24 3.02 -13.12 12.84
C HIS A 24 3.15 -13.41 11.35
N ILE A 25 2.11 -13.15 10.55
CA ILE A 25 2.17 -13.25 9.09
C ILE A 25 3.16 -12.23 8.54
N GLY A 26 3.09 -10.97 9.00
CA GLY A 26 4.04 -9.93 8.61
C GLY A 26 5.49 -10.26 8.98
N LEU A 27 5.73 -10.83 10.17
CA LEU A 27 7.06 -11.27 10.58
C LEU A 27 7.57 -12.46 9.77
N MET A 28 6.72 -13.44 9.48
CA MET A 28 7.06 -14.57 8.60
C MET A 28 7.49 -14.12 7.24
N PHE A 29 6.74 -13.18 6.73
CA PHE A 29 7.00 -12.57 5.46
C PHE A 29 8.35 -11.81 5.47
N ALA A 30 8.62 -11.00 6.49
CA ALA A 30 9.92 -10.33 6.65
C ALA A 30 11.10 -11.31 6.71
N ILE A 31 10.92 -12.49 7.35
CA ILE A 31 11.95 -13.53 7.41
C ILE A 31 12.18 -14.17 6.03
N LEU A 32 11.12 -14.48 5.28
CA LEU A 32 11.22 -14.99 3.91
C LEU A 32 11.95 -14.00 3.00
N GLN A 33 11.69 -12.70 3.15
CA GLN A 33 12.37 -11.65 2.40
C GLN A 33 13.83 -11.48 2.80
N GLY A 34 14.12 -11.47 4.10
CA GLY A 34 15.50 -11.45 4.61
C GLY A 34 16.32 -12.63 4.10
N TYR A 35 15.69 -13.82 4.05
CA TYR A 35 16.29 -15.02 3.45
C TYR A 35 16.60 -14.82 1.96
N SER A 36 15.65 -14.28 1.19
CA SER A 36 15.82 -14.00 -0.24
C SER A 36 16.93 -12.97 -0.51
N LEU A 37 16.96 -11.90 0.28
CA LEU A 37 17.97 -10.84 0.20
C LEU A 37 19.37 -11.38 0.51
N PHE A 38 19.51 -12.15 1.59
CA PHE A 38 20.79 -12.76 1.97
C PHE A 38 21.34 -13.68 0.89
N ARG A 39 20.48 -14.50 0.26
CA ARG A 39 20.85 -15.36 -0.88
C ARG A 39 21.31 -14.56 -2.11
N ARG A 40 20.84 -13.31 -2.27
CA ARG A 40 21.25 -12.41 -3.37
C ARG A 40 22.60 -11.76 -3.11
N THR A 41 22.83 -11.20 -1.93
CA THR A 41 23.95 -10.28 -1.69
C THR A 41 25.28 -10.93 -1.29
N TYR A 42 25.24 -12.10 -0.63
CA TYR A 42 26.43 -12.61 0.07
C TYR A 42 27.14 -13.79 -0.62
N PHE A 43 26.56 -14.36 -1.68
CA PHE A 43 27.07 -15.60 -2.29
C PHE A 43 27.27 -15.47 -3.80
N GLN A 44 28.39 -14.87 -4.18
CA GLN A 44 29.01 -14.99 -5.51
C GLN A 44 30.35 -15.72 -5.36
N ARG A 45 30.34 -17.01 -4.95
CA ARG A 45 31.55 -17.87 -5.01
C ARG A 45 31.74 -18.40 -6.43
N SER A 46 32.96 -18.84 -6.77
CA SER A 46 33.30 -19.34 -8.11
C SER A 46 32.33 -20.45 -8.57
N PRO A 47 31.67 -20.30 -9.75
CA PRO A 47 30.82 -21.32 -10.37
C PRO A 47 31.45 -22.71 -10.40
N ASP A 48 32.77 -22.80 -10.59
CA ASP A 48 33.51 -24.07 -10.68
C ASP A 48 33.29 -24.98 -9.47
N SER A 49 33.26 -24.38 -8.27
CA SER A 49 33.04 -25.12 -7.02
C SER A 49 31.63 -25.70 -6.93
N ALA A 50 30.63 -25.02 -7.51
CA ALA A 50 29.25 -25.46 -7.50
C ALA A 50 29.01 -26.64 -8.44
N PHE A 51 29.63 -26.63 -9.62
CA PHE A 51 29.59 -27.74 -10.57
C PHE A 51 30.38 -28.97 -10.07
N ALA A 52 31.53 -28.76 -9.42
CA ALA A 52 32.29 -29.84 -8.80
C ALA A 52 31.48 -30.56 -7.70
N ASN A 53 30.84 -29.79 -6.82
CA ASN A 53 29.93 -30.33 -5.80
C ASN A 53 28.72 -31.05 -6.42
N ALA A 54 28.22 -30.60 -7.57
CA ALA A 54 27.14 -31.28 -8.29
C ALA A 54 27.57 -32.65 -8.81
N HIS A 55 28.74 -32.75 -9.46
CA HIS A 55 29.30 -34.05 -9.86
C HIS A 55 29.54 -34.97 -8.66
N GLU A 56 30.01 -34.43 -7.53
CA GLU A 56 30.14 -35.19 -6.29
C GLU A 56 28.76 -35.73 -5.87
N LEU A 57 27.76 -34.88 -5.66
CA LEU A 57 26.42 -35.30 -5.24
C LEU A 57 25.81 -36.36 -6.16
N ILE A 58 25.96 -36.22 -7.49
CA ILE A 58 25.51 -37.20 -8.49
C ILE A 58 26.22 -38.55 -8.28
N GLY A 59 27.53 -38.53 -8.03
CA GLY A 59 28.30 -39.72 -7.67
C GLY A 59 27.77 -40.41 -6.41
N TRP A 60 27.49 -39.64 -5.35
CA TRP A 60 26.89 -40.17 -4.12
C TRP A 60 25.52 -40.80 -4.38
N GLN A 61 24.67 -40.15 -5.19
CA GLN A 61 23.39 -40.72 -5.62
C GLN A 61 23.54 -42.05 -6.38
N ALA A 62 24.50 -42.13 -7.29
CA ALA A 62 24.79 -43.34 -8.02
C ALA A 62 25.24 -44.49 -7.09
N THR A 63 26.05 -44.20 -6.07
CA THR A 63 26.46 -45.22 -5.07
C THR A 63 25.29 -45.78 -4.26
N LEU A 64 24.23 -44.99 -4.06
CA LEU A 64 22.99 -45.40 -3.40
C LEU A 64 22.01 -46.15 -4.33
N GLY A 65 22.39 -46.38 -5.59
CA GLY A 65 21.53 -47.00 -6.59
C GLY A 65 20.45 -46.08 -7.17
N LEU A 66 20.50 -44.79 -6.86
CA LEU A 66 19.54 -43.76 -7.27
C LEU A 66 20.17 -42.82 -8.32
N SER A 67 20.72 -43.41 -9.39
CA SER A 67 21.42 -42.63 -10.41
C SER A 67 20.47 -41.64 -11.10
N VAL A 68 20.99 -40.47 -11.41
CA VAL A 68 20.22 -39.33 -11.92
C VAL A 68 19.48 -39.64 -13.22
N GLU A 69 20.07 -40.47 -14.06
CA GLU A 69 19.49 -40.93 -15.32
C GLU A 69 18.26 -41.81 -15.10
N ARG A 70 18.26 -42.64 -14.04
CA ARG A 70 17.20 -43.61 -13.76
C ARG A 70 16.00 -43.01 -13.07
N VAL A 71 16.19 -41.96 -12.27
CA VAL A 71 15.14 -41.39 -11.43
C VAL A 71 14.74 -40.01 -11.94
N GLU A 72 15.60 -39.00 -11.79
CA GLU A 72 15.25 -37.61 -12.10
C GLU A 72 15.06 -37.36 -13.60
N MET A 73 15.99 -37.82 -14.45
CA MET A 73 15.87 -37.62 -15.90
C MET A 73 14.72 -38.44 -16.49
N ALA A 74 14.51 -39.68 -16.02
CA ALA A 74 13.38 -40.50 -16.46
C ALA A 74 12.04 -39.85 -16.08
N LEU A 75 11.95 -39.28 -14.88
CA LEU A 75 10.78 -38.53 -14.43
C LEU A 75 10.54 -37.29 -15.30
N GLN A 76 11.56 -36.48 -15.53
CA GLN A 76 11.42 -35.26 -16.34
C GLN A 76 11.05 -35.61 -17.79
N ALA A 77 11.71 -36.60 -18.40
CA ALA A 77 11.42 -37.07 -19.75
C ALA A 77 9.99 -37.62 -19.91
N TRP A 78 9.41 -38.21 -18.86
CA TRP A 78 8.02 -38.66 -18.86
C TRP A 78 7.04 -37.48 -18.79
N VAL A 79 7.28 -36.48 -17.93
CA VAL A 79 6.42 -35.28 -17.84
C VAL A 79 6.47 -34.46 -19.12
N LEU A 80 7.65 -34.33 -19.75
CA LEU A 80 7.84 -33.54 -20.97
C LEU A 80 6.99 -34.02 -22.16
N GLN A 81 6.38 -35.21 -22.09
CA GLN A 81 5.43 -35.73 -23.08
C GLN A 81 4.04 -35.07 -22.98
N TYR A 82 3.74 -34.37 -21.89
CA TYR A 82 2.40 -33.84 -21.59
C TYR A 82 2.49 -32.36 -21.19
N SER A 83 2.14 -31.45 -22.11
CA SER A 83 2.16 -30.00 -21.86
C SER A 83 1.33 -29.58 -20.64
N SER A 84 0.17 -30.20 -20.42
CA SER A 84 -0.68 -29.90 -19.27
C SER A 84 -0.05 -30.25 -17.92
N LEU A 85 0.83 -31.25 -17.86
CA LEU A 85 1.58 -31.56 -16.64
C LEU A 85 2.71 -30.56 -16.40
N ILE A 86 3.37 -30.11 -17.47
CA ILE A 86 4.40 -29.06 -17.40
C ILE A 86 3.77 -27.78 -16.81
N ASP A 87 2.65 -27.32 -17.37
CA ASP A 87 1.93 -26.14 -16.88
C ASP A 87 1.53 -26.29 -15.42
N PHE A 88 0.98 -27.45 -15.05
CA PHE A 88 0.60 -27.74 -13.67
C PHE A 88 1.78 -27.64 -12.70
N PHE A 89 2.91 -28.29 -13.00
CA PHE A 89 4.09 -28.26 -12.13
C PHE A 89 4.74 -26.87 -12.09
N ASN A 90 4.80 -26.16 -13.21
CA ASN A 90 5.30 -24.78 -13.26
C ASN A 90 4.45 -23.83 -12.40
N ILE A 91 3.12 -23.87 -12.55
CA ILE A 91 2.19 -23.10 -11.73
C ILE A 91 2.34 -23.48 -10.26
N TYR A 92 2.39 -24.77 -9.94
CA TYR A 92 2.50 -25.23 -8.55
C TYR A 92 3.83 -24.79 -7.90
N TYR A 93 4.93 -24.78 -8.65
CA TYR A 93 6.22 -24.26 -8.19
C TYR A 93 6.12 -22.77 -7.86
N GLN A 94 5.56 -21.95 -8.75
CA GLN A 94 5.41 -20.51 -8.56
C GLN A 94 4.47 -20.16 -7.39
N GLN A 95 3.41 -20.95 -7.18
CA GLN A 95 2.36 -20.67 -6.20
C GLN A 95 2.63 -21.23 -4.78
N PHE A 96 3.83 -21.79 -4.52
CA PHE A 96 4.09 -22.46 -3.23
C PHE A 96 4.11 -21.50 -2.02
N LYS A 97 4.64 -20.28 -2.17
CA LYS A 97 4.75 -19.31 -1.06
C LYS A 97 3.36 -18.92 -0.53
N PRO A 98 2.37 -18.58 -1.38
CA PRO A 98 0.97 -18.46 -0.95
C PRO A 98 0.45 -19.66 -0.16
N ALA A 99 0.71 -20.89 -0.60
CA ALA A 99 0.26 -22.10 0.08
C ALA A 99 0.89 -22.28 1.48
N LEU A 100 2.17 -21.94 1.62
CA LEU A 100 2.87 -21.90 2.91
C LEU A 100 2.24 -20.88 3.87
N LEU A 101 2.03 -19.64 3.39
CA LEU A 101 1.42 -18.57 4.17
C LEU A 101 -0.01 -18.95 4.61
N ALA A 102 -0.80 -19.54 3.72
CA ALA A 102 -2.15 -20.00 4.00
C ALA A 102 -2.18 -21.10 5.07
N SER A 103 -1.25 -22.07 5.00
CA SER A 103 -1.12 -23.14 5.98
C SER A 103 -0.78 -22.60 7.37
N ALA A 104 0.16 -21.65 7.44
CA ALA A 104 0.52 -20.97 8.68
C ALA A 104 -0.64 -20.16 9.25
N ALA A 105 -1.33 -19.37 8.42
CA ALA A 105 -2.48 -18.57 8.82
C ALA A 105 -3.61 -19.45 9.37
N LEU A 106 -3.92 -20.55 8.67
CA LEU A 106 -4.91 -21.53 9.12
C LEU A 106 -4.54 -22.13 10.48
N CYS A 107 -3.28 -22.52 10.66
CA CYS A 107 -2.80 -23.04 11.95
C CYS A 107 -2.79 -21.98 13.05
N LEU A 108 -2.44 -20.74 12.74
CA LEU A 108 -2.46 -19.63 13.69
C LEU A 108 -3.88 -19.34 14.20
N VAL A 109 -4.88 -19.43 13.33
CA VAL A 109 -6.27 -19.21 13.68
C VAL A 109 -6.88 -20.42 14.41
N LEU A 110 -6.69 -21.63 13.89
CA LEU A 110 -7.34 -22.83 14.41
C LEU A 110 -6.59 -23.48 15.58
N ALA A 111 -5.25 -23.49 15.52
CA ALA A 111 -4.35 -24.17 16.46
C ALA A 111 -3.15 -23.28 16.91
N PRO A 112 -3.38 -22.08 17.48
CA PRO A 112 -2.34 -21.07 17.75
C PRO A 112 -1.16 -21.53 18.62
N VAL A 113 -1.36 -22.50 19.53
CA VAL A 113 -0.25 -23.06 20.33
C VAL A 113 0.65 -23.94 19.48
N ALA A 114 0.05 -24.79 18.64
CA ALA A 114 0.81 -25.59 17.70
C ALA A 114 1.49 -24.68 16.68
N PHE A 115 0.80 -23.63 16.20
CA PHE A 115 1.41 -22.61 15.36
C PHE A 115 2.65 -22.03 16.01
N ARG A 116 2.59 -21.51 17.25
CA ARG A 116 3.78 -20.92 17.91
C ARG A 116 4.93 -21.89 18.08
N ARG A 117 4.65 -23.18 18.28
CA ARG A 117 5.67 -24.23 18.38
C ARG A 117 6.33 -24.46 17.02
N ILE A 118 5.53 -24.68 15.98
CA ILE A 118 5.98 -24.93 14.60
C ILE A 118 6.61 -23.66 13.98
N TRP A 119 6.16 -22.48 14.39
CA TRP A 119 6.72 -21.16 14.02
C TRP A 119 8.20 -21.04 14.41
N ARG A 120 8.57 -21.58 15.57
CA ARG A 120 9.99 -21.64 15.97
C ARG A 120 10.78 -22.57 15.06
N VAL A 121 10.19 -23.71 14.66
CA VAL A 121 10.79 -24.64 13.69
C VAL A 121 11.01 -23.92 12.36
N PHE A 122 10.06 -23.11 11.89
CA PHE A 122 10.21 -22.29 10.69
C PHE A 122 11.42 -21.33 10.78
N ILE A 123 11.53 -20.60 11.88
CA ILE A 123 12.66 -19.68 12.09
C ILE A 123 13.98 -20.45 12.14
N CYS A 124 14.06 -21.50 12.94
CA CYS A 124 15.27 -22.33 13.07
C CYS A 124 15.66 -22.96 11.73
N ALA A 125 14.73 -23.51 10.97
CA ALA A 125 15.00 -24.14 9.67
C ALA A 125 15.60 -23.12 8.69
N THR A 126 15.02 -21.93 8.65
CA THR A 126 15.50 -20.84 7.80
C THR A 126 16.91 -20.40 8.22
N LEU A 127 17.17 -20.24 9.52
CA LEU A 127 18.49 -19.85 10.03
C LEU A 127 19.55 -20.94 9.87
N ILE A 128 19.18 -22.22 9.91
CA ILE A 128 20.10 -23.35 9.70
C ILE A 128 20.49 -23.47 8.22
N ALA A 129 19.54 -23.24 7.30
CA ALA A 129 19.80 -23.32 5.86
C ALA A 129 20.70 -22.20 5.34
N LEU A 130 20.59 -20.99 5.89
CA LEU A 130 21.30 -19.80 5.39
C LEU A 130 22.84 -19.95 5.31
N PRO A 131 23.56 -20.39 6.36
CA PRO A 131 25.00 -20.63 6.28
C PRO A 131 25.37 -21.77 5.32
N TRP A 132 24.48 -22.74 5.10
CA TRP A 132 24.79 -23.92 4.29
C TRP A 132 25.05 -23.55 2.82
N TYR A 133 24.30 -22.60 2.27
CA TYR A 133 24.53 -22.09 0.92
C TYR A 133 25.90 -21.41 0.75
N ALA A 134 26.51 -20.94 1.85
CA ALA A 134 27.88 -20.45 1.84
C ALA A 134 28.90 -21.57 1.77
N LEU A 135 28.66 -22.62 2.56
CA LEU A 135 29.63 -23.68 2.84
C LEU A 135 29.67 -24.71 1.72
N TYR A 136 28.53 -25.01 1.10
CA TYR A 136 28.40 -26.02 0.05
C TYR A 136 27.55 -25.48 -1.12
N PRO A 137 28.09 -24.61 -1.98
CA PRO A 137 27.38 -24.16 -3.18
C PRO A 137 27.16 -25.37 -4.11
N LEU A 138 25.98 -25.48 -4.70
CA LEU A 138 25.60 -26.62 -5.53
C LEU A 138 24.87 -26.15 -6.79
N ALA A 139 25.40 -26.51 -7.96
CA ALA A 139 24.74 -26.26 -9.24
C ALA A 139 23.50 -27.15 -9.36
N PRO A 140 22.31 -26.60 -9.70
CA PRO A 140 21.09 -27.37 -9.86
C PRO A 140 21.08 -28.18 -11.17
N PRO A 141 20.21 -29.22 -11.28
CA PRO A 141 20.15 -30.10 -12.45
C PRO A 141 20.04 -29.37 -13.80
N ARG A 142 19.22 -28.32 -13.88
CA ARG A 142 18.99 -27.52 -15.10
C ARG A 142 20.22 -26.79 -15.66
N LEU A 143 21.32 -26.68 -14.90
CA LEU A 143 22.57 -26.09 -15.37
C LEU A 143 23.60 -27.15 -15.82
N MET A 144 23.29 -28.44 -15.74
CA MET A 144 24.24 -29.53 -16.01
C MET A 144 24.26 -30.04 -17.46
N ASP A 145 23.57 -29.37 -18.39
CA ASP A 145 23.47 -29.81 -19.79
C ASP A 145 24.85 -29.85 -20.48
N GLU A 146 25.63 -28.78 -20.32
CA GLU A 146 27.02 -28.69 -20.80
C GLU A 146 27.98 -29.67 -20.10
N HIS A 147 27.55 -30.26 -18.98
CA HIS A 147 28.29 -31.23 -18.18
C HIS A 147 27.83 -32.69 -18.41
N GLY A 148 27.04 -32.94 -19.46
CA GLY A 148 26.63 -34.28 -19.89
C GLY A 148 25.30 -34.79 -19.32
N TYR A 149 24.55 -33.96 -18.58
CA TYR A 149 23.25 -34.31 -18.01
C TYR A 149 22.15 -33.42 -18.58
N ARG A 150 21.40 -33.94 -19.58
CA ARG A 150 20.39 -33.18 -20.34
C ARG A 150 19.10 -32.93 -19.55
N PHE A 151 19.11 -31.96 -18.64
CA PHE A 151 17.91 -31.44 -17.99
C PHE A 151 17.36 -30.21 -18.71
N ILE A 152 16.04 -30.08 -18.77
CA ILE A 152 15.37 -28.88 -19.31
C ILE A 152 14.88 -28.02 -18.15
N ASP A 153 15.15 -26.71 -18.18
CA ASP A 153 14.50 -25.75 -17.30
C ASP A 153 13.06 -25.51 -17.79
N THR A 154 12.10 -26.26 -17.24
CA THR A 154 10.71 -26.17 -17.71
C THR A 154 10.08 -24.81 -17.41
N LEU A 155 10.57 -24.10 -16.39
CA LEU A 155 10.08 -22.76 -16.04
C LEU A 155 10.57 -21.73 -17.06
N ALA A 156 11.84 -21.81 -17.47
CA ALA A 156 12.40 -20.90 -18.47
C ALA A 156 11.87 -21.19 -19.89
N VAL A 157 11.69 -22.46 -20.26
CA VAL A 157 11.33 -22.87 -21.62
C VAL A 157 9.82 -22.79 -21.89
N TYR A 158 8.99 -23.14 -20.91
CA TYR A 158 7.53 -23.24 -21.09
C TYR A 158 6.73 -22.25 -20.24
N GLY A 159 7.38 -21.43 -19.41
CA GLY A 159 6.73 -20.61 -18.39
C GLY A 159 5.91 -19.40 -18.87
N GLY A 160 5.87 -19.08 -20.16
CA GLY A 160 5.04 -17.99 -20.73
C GLY A 160 5.38 -16.55 -20.31
N ALA A 161 6.16 -16.39 -19.24
CA ALA A 161 6.80 -15.17 -18.79
C ALA A 161 8.26 -15.52 -18.50
N GLN A 162 9.22 -14.75 -19.03
CA GLN A 162 10.59 -14.89 -18.57
C GLN A 162 10.62 -14.62 -17.05
N PRO A 163 11.17 -15.51 -16.20
CA PRO A 163 12.02 -15.02 -15.14
C PRO A 163 13.33 -14.69 -15.84
N SER A 164 13.47 -13.45 -16.26
CA SER A 164 14.66 -12.95 -16.92
C SER A 164 15.89 -13.46 -16.18
N ALA A 165 16.83 -14.03 -16.92
CA ALA A 165 18.19 -14.31 -16.47
C ALA A 165 18.93 -13.02 -16.03
N SER A 166 18.22 -11.88 -15.99
CA SER A 166 18.63 -10.55 -15.55
C SER A 166 17.50 -9.74 -14.85
N GLY A 167 16.40 -10.34 -14.41
CA GLY A 167 15.32 -9.64 -13.67
C GLY A 167 15.52 -9.64 -12.16
N PHE A 168 14.76 -8.80 -11.45
CA PHE A 168 14.79 -8.62 -9.98
C PHE A 168 14.28 -9.84 -9.17
N GLY A 169 14.73 -11.04 -9.53
CA GLY A 169 14.61 -12.31 -8.83
C GLY A 169 15.91 -13.12 -8.79
N GLY A 170 17.04 -12.53 -9.20
CA GLY A 170 18.39 -13.14 -9.24
C GLY A 170 18.92 -13.58 -7.87
N ALA A 171 18.33 -14.62 -7.32
CA ALA A 171 18.82 -15.30 -6.15
C ALA A 171 19.84 -16.33 -6.63
N ASN A 172 21.04 -16.35 -6.03
CA ASN A 172 22.19 -17.18 -6.44
C ASN A 172 21.72 -18.55 -6.98
N GLN A 173 21.98 -18.83 -8.25
CA GLN A 173 21.52 -20.02 -8.95
C GLN A 173 22.20 -21.29 -8.42
N PHE A 174 23.34 -21.15 -7.74
CA PHE A 174 24.13 -22.23 -7.14
C PHE A 174 23.74 -22.56 -5.68
N ALA A 175 22.50 -22.26 -5.27
CA ALA A 175 21.98 -22.49 -3.92
C ALA A 175 20.94 -23.64 -3.90
N ALA A 176 21.23 -24.77 -4.55
CA ALA A 176 20.30 -25.89 -4.67
C ALA A 176 20.14 -26.71 -3.36
N LEU A 177 21.21 -26.85 -2.56
CA LEU A 177 21.22 -27.68 -1.34
C LEU A 177 21.35 -26.82 -0.07
N PRO A 178 20.49 -26.97 0.96
CA PRO A 178 19.31 -27.84 1.04
C PRO A 178 18.08 -27.23 0.33
N SER A 179 17.14 -28.05 -0.12
CA SER A 179 15.91 -27.54 -0.74
C SER A 179 14.94 -26.95 0.29
N MET A 180 14.88 -25.62 0.37
CA MET A 180 13.92 -24.94 1.26
C MET A 180 12.48 -24.95 0.74
N HIS A 181 12.26 -25.24 -0.56
CA HIS A 181 10.93 -25.58 -1.07
C HIS A 181 10.37 -26.79 -0.31
N ILE A 182 11.19 -27.84 -0.13
CA ILE A 182 10.84 -29.03 0.65
C ILE A 182 10.78 -28.72 2.14
N GLY A 183 11.77 -28.02 2.67
CA GLY A 183 11.83 -27.66 4.09
C GLY A 183 10.58 -26.88 4.56
N TRP A 184 10.22 -25.82 3.85
CA TRP A 184 9.03 -25.03 4.17
C TRP A 184 7.73 -25.77 3.88
N THR A 185 7.66 -26.58 2.82
CA THR A 185 6.49 -27.43 2.55
C THR A 185 6.27 -28.45 3.67
N CYS A 186 7.34 -29.05 4.19
CA CYS A 186 7.27 -29.94 5.36
C CYS A 186 6.75 -29.21 6.60
N ILE A 187 7.17 -27.97 6.82
CA ILE A 187 6.62 -27.12 7.90
C ILE A 187 5.13 -26.81 7.65
N ALA A 188 4.72 -26.57 6.41
CA ALA A 188 3.32 -26.40 6.04
C ALA A 188 2.49 -27.65 6.38
N VAL A 189 3.03 -28.86 6.16
CA VAL A 189 2.42 -30.13 6.60
C VAL A 189 2.19 -30.13 8.11
N LEU A 190 3.17 -29.74 8.91
CA LEU A 190 3.05 -29.68 10.36
C LEU A 190 1.92 -28.71 10.77
N TRP A 191 1.83 -27.55 10.11
CA TRP A 191 0.76 -26.58 10.35
C TRP A 191 -0.62 -27.13 9.99
N LEU A 192 -0.78 -27.75 8.81
CA LEU A 192 -2.05 -28.33 8.35
C LEU A 192 -2.50 -29.49 9.26
N ALA A 193 -1.58 -30.40 9.61
CA ALA A 193 -1.84 -31.52 10.51
C ALA A 193 -2.25 -31.05 11.92
N ALA A 194 -1.71 -29.91 12.37
CA ALA A 194 -2.10 -29.30 13.64
C ALA A 194 -3.41 -28.52 13.57
N ALA A 195 -3.72 -27.89 12.44
CA ALA A 195 -4.88 -27.02 12.27
C ALA A 195 -6.19 -27.78 12.10
N LEU A 196 -6.16 -28.92 11.39
CA LEU A 196 -7.36 -29.64 10.99
C LEU A 196 -7.93 -30.55 12.10
N PRO A 197 -9.27 -30.66 12.22
CA PRO A 197 -9.93 -31.38 13.31
C PRO A 197 -9.63 -32.88 13.32
N TYR A 198 -9.39 -33.48 12.16
CA TYR A 198 -8.93 -34.86 12.01
C TYR A 198 -7.45 -34.86 11.62
N ARG A 199 -6.57 -35.12 12.60
CA ARG A 199 -5.11 -35.14 12.41
C ARG A 199 -4.67 -36.01 11.23
N ARG A 200 -5.37 -37.12 10.97
CA ARG A 200 -5.10 -38.00 9.82
C ARG A 200 -5.39 -37.34 8.48
N VAL A 201 -6.44 -36.53 8.37
CA VAL A 201 -6.78 -35.78 7.15
C VAL A 201 -5.75 -34.69 6.90
N GLY A 202 -5.35 -33.94 7.95
CA GLY A 202 -4.30 -32.93 7.80
C GLY A 202 -2.93 -33.52 7.48
N ALA A 203 -2.59 -34.67 8.06
CA ALA A 203 -1.38 -35.41 7.71
C ALA A 203 -1.43 -35.96 6.28
N LEU A 204 -2.59 -36.43 5.80
CA LEU A 204 -2.78 -36.90 4.43
C LEU A 204 -2.64 -35.75 3.42
N LEU A 205 -3.36 -34.65 3.62
CA LEU A 205 -3.31 -33.47 2.74
C LEU A 205 -1.91 -32.85 2.73
N GLY A 206 -1.27 -32.74 3.90
CA GLY A 206 0.11 -32.27 3.97
C GLY A 206 1.09 -33.24 3.32
N GLY A 207 0.94 -34.56 3.55
CA GLY A 207 1.75 -35.57 2.88
C GLY A 207 1.65 -35.48 1.36
N LEU A 208 0.43 -35.31 0.83
CA LEU A 208 0.21 -35.07 -0.60
C LEU A 208 0.90 -33.79 -1.08
N HIS A 209 0.76 -32.69 -0.33
CA HIS A 209 1.40 -31.41 -0.65
C HIS A 209 2.93 -31.51 -0.72
N LEU A 210 3.55 -32.22 0.23
CA LEU A 210 4.99 -32.50 0.28
C LEU A 210 5.45 -33.39 -0.87
N SER A 211 4.72 -34.48 -1.16
CA SER A 211 5.02 -35.36 -2.29
C SER A 211 4.90 -34.64 -3.63
N LEU A 212 3.88 -33.81 -3.80
CA LEU A 212 3.72 -32.99 -5.00
C LEU A 212 4.87 -32.00 -5.16
N MET A 213 5.28 -31.32 -4.08
CA MET A 213 6.42 -30.39 -4.15
C MET A 213 7.73 -31.12 -4.47
N ALA A 214 7.96 -32.30 -3.88
CA ALA A 214 9.10 -33.17 -4.19
C ALA A 214 9.17 -33.51 -5.69
N LEU A 215 8.04 -33.92 -6.28
CA LEU A 215 7.96 -34.15 -7.73
C LEU A 215 8.21 -32.87 -8.51
N THR A 216 7.56 -31.77 -8.11
CA THR A 216 7.64 -30.47 -8.80
C THR A 216 9.08 -29.97 -8.91
N VAL A 217 9.85 -30.01 -7.83
CA VAL A 217 11.23 -29.47 -7.84
C VAL A 217 12.20 -30.30 -8.69
N MET A 218 11.95 -31.61 -8.82
CA MET A 218 12.73 -32.50 -9.70
C MET A 218 12.32 -32.32 -11.17
N VAL A 219 11.00 -32.30 -11.44
CA VAL A 219 10.44 -32.12 -12.80
C VAL A 219 10.85 -30.77 -13.39
N THR A 220 10.89 -29.71 -12.58
CA THR A 220 11.33 -28.38 -13.01
C THR A 220 12.86 -28.24 -13.14
N GLY A 221 13.63 -29.32 -12.91
CA GLY A 221 15.10 -29.30 -12.99
C GLY A 221 15.76 -28.42 -11.92
N ASN A 222 15.05 -28.10 -10.83
CA ASN A 222 15.50 -27.12 -9.85
C ASN A 222 16.27 -27.72 -8.67
N HIS A 223 16.05 -29.00 -8.35
CA HIS A 223 16.67 -29.70 -7.24
C HIS A 223 16.88 -31.19 -7.55
N TYR A 224 17.95 -31.79 -7.01
CA TYR A 224 18.18 -33.24 -7.05
C TYR A 224 17.34 -33.98 -5.99
N LEU A 225 17.24 -35.30 -6.10
CA LEU A 225 16.58 -36.13 -5.09
C LEU A 225 17.23 -35.98 -3.69
N LEU A 226 18.55 -35.93 -3.60
CA LEU A 226 19.22 -35.73 -2.29
C LEU A 226 18.98 -34.35 -1.69
N ASP A 227 18.66 -33.33 -2.49
CA ASP A 227 18.29 -32.01 -1.98
C ASP A 227 17.01 -32.05 -1.14
N ILE A 228 16.09 -32.95 -1.51
CA ILE A 228 14.84 -33.21 -0.81
C ILE A 228 15.15 -33.81 0.57
N VAL A 229 16.04 -34.80 0.61
CA VAL A 229 16.47 -35.45 1.86
C VAL A 229 17.14 -34.43 2.78
N ALA A 230 18.02 -33.59 2.25
CA ALA A 230 18.67 -32.53 3.01
C ALA A 230 17.68 -31.48 3.53
N GLY A 231 16.70 -31.08 2.73
CA GLY A 231 15.61 -30.18 3.17
C GLY A 231 14.81 -30.75 4.35
N LEU A 232 14.51 -32.05 4.33
CA LEU A 232 13.85 -32.73 5.45
C LEU A 232 14.76 -32.83 6.68
N ALA A 233 16.05 -33.10 6.50
CA ALA A 233 17.03 -33.14 7.58
C ALA A 233 17.18 -31.78 8.29
N VAL A 234 17.16 -30.68 7.54
CA VAL A 234 17.14 -29.31 8.09
C VAL A 234 15.92 -29.09 8.98
N VAL A 235 14.74 -29.54 8.54
CA VAL A 235 13.51 -29.42 9.35
C VAL A 235 13.62 -30.26 10.62
N ALA A 236 14.15 -31.48 10.54
CA ALA A 236 14.37 -32.32 11.72
C ALA A 236 15.34 -31.66 12.72
N ALA A 237 16.45 -31.11 12.25
CA ALA A 237 17.39 -30.35 13.08
C ALA A 237 16.74 -29.09 13.66
N ALA A 238 15.91 -28.39 12.88
CA ALA A 238 15.16 -27.22 13.32
C ALA A 238 14.14 -27.55 14.41
N VAL A 239 13.48 -28.71 14.34
CA VAL A 239 12.60 -29.20 15.41
C VAL A 239 13.40 -29.37 16.70
N LEU A 240 14.55 -30.02 16.66
CA LEU A 240 15.41 -30.19 17.84
C LEU A 240 15.88 -28.83 18.39
N CYS A 241 16.30 -27.92 17.52
CA CYS A 241 16.71 -26.57 17.91
C CYS A 241 15.56 -25.77 18.55
N ALA A 242 14.36 -25.82 17.96
CA ALA A 242 13.17 -25.13 18.46
C ALA A 242 12.70 -25.65 19.82
N GLU A 243 12.87 -26.95 20.10
CA GLU A 243 12.48 -27.56 21.38
C GLU A 243 13.50 -27.30 22.49
N TYR A 244 14.80 -27.43 22.20
CA TYR A 244 15.83 -27.49 23.24
C TYR A 244 16.69 -26.22 23.34
N LEU A 245 16.99 -25.54 22.23
CA LEU A 245 17.90 -24.39 22.21
C LEU A 245 17.15 -23.05 22.24
N TRP A 246 15.99 -22.96 21.59
CA TRP A 246 15.21 -21.73 21.47
C TRP A 246 14.82 -21.06 22.81
N PRO A 247 14.35 -21.81 23.84
CA PRO A 247 13.98 -21.19 25.12
C PRO A 247 15.15 -20.44 25.77
N TRP A 248 16.37 -21.00 25.67
CA TRP A 248 17.59 -20.41 26.23
C TRP A 248 18.08 -19.19 25.42
N VAL A 249 18.02 -19.27 24.09
CA VAL A 249 18.44 -18.16 23.20
C VAL A 249 17.49 -16.96 23.32
N ALA A 250 16.17 -17.20 23.37
CA ALA A 250 15.17 -16.13 23.46
C ALA A 250 15.31 -15.32 24.76
N GLU A 251 15.61 -15.97 25.88
CA GLU A 251 15.83 -15.32 27.18
C GLU A 251 17.05 -14.39 27.16
N ARG A 252 18.16 -14.82 26.53
CA ARG A 252 19.38 -14.00 26.40
C ARG A 252 19.24 -12.87 25.37
N LEU A 253 18.60 -13.12 24.22
CA LEU A 253 18.39 -12.09 23.20
C LEU A 253 17.46 -10.98 23.67
N ALA A 254 16.38 -11.31 24.39
CA ALA A 254 15.49 -10.30 24.98
C ALA A 254 16.25 -9.37 25.95
N HIS A 255 17.16 -9.93 26.77
CA HIS A 255 18.03 -9.17 27.65
C HIS A 255 19.01 -8.26 26.88
N SER A 256 19.63 -8.75 25.81
CA SER A 256 20.61 -8.00 25.01
C SER A 256 19.98 -6.90 24.14
N LEU A 257 18.82 -7.16 23.53
CA LEU A 257 18.10 -6.18 22.69
C LEU A 257 17.65 -4.96 23.51
N VAL A 258 17.15 -5.16 24.73
CA VAL A 258 16.78 -4.04 25.63
C VAL A 258 18.00 -3.16 25.94
N VAL A 259 19.18 -3.76 26.11
CA VAL A 259 20.43 -3.03 26.40
C VAL A 259 20.97 -2.30 25.15
N VAL A 260 20.91 -2.93 23.97
CA VAL A 260 21.44 -2.37 22.72
C VAL A 260 20.54 -1.28 22.14
N VAL A 261 19.22 -1.46 22.15
CA VAL A 261 18.25 -0.46 21.65
C VAL A 261 18.32 0.81 22.51
N ALA A 262 18.39 0.66 23.84
CA ALA A 262 18.60 1.78 24.76
C ALA A 262 19.96 2.47 24.56
N GLY A 263 21.01 1.71 24.20
CA GLY A 263 22.36 2.23 23.98
C GLY A 263 22.61 2.86 22.60
N ARG A 264 21.86 2.48 21.56
CA ARG A 264 21.98 3.04 20.19
C ARG A 264 21.11 4.27 19.98
N ALA A 265 19.87 4.28 20.49
CA ALA A 265 19.02 5.48 20.48
C ALA A 265 19.71 6.69 21.14
N PHE A 266 20.56 6.43 22.15
CA PHE A 266 21.29 7.47 22.88
C PHE A 266 22.51 8.04 22.13
N ARG A 267 23.08 7.31 21.17
CA ARG A 267 24.26 7.79 20.41
C ARG A 267 23.89 8.75 19.29
N HIS A 268 22.71 8.61 18.69
CA HIS A 268 22.21 9.55 17.69
C HIS A 268 21.70 10.87 18.30
N VAL A 269 21.24 10.85 19.55
CA VAL A 269 20.71 12.03 20.26
C VAL A 269 21.81 12.93 20.86
N ARG A 270 23.05 12.45 20.98
CA ARG A 270 24.17 13.25 21.50
C ARG A 270 24.61 14.41 20.57
N GLY A 271 24.20 14.42 19.31
CA GLY A 271 24.51 15.49 18.36
C GLY A 271 23.71 16.78 18.57
N THR A 272 22.62 16.75 19.35
CA THR A 272 21.71 17.88 19.54
C THR A 272 21.70 18.31 21.01
N GLY A 273 22.66 19.16 21.38
CA GLY A 273 22.75 19.69 22.73
C GLY A 273 21.56 20.58 23.09
N ARG A 274 20.63 20.10 23.95
CA ARG A 274 19.99 20.85 25.07
C ARG A 274 18.98 20.01 25.89
N LEU A 275 19.29 19.90 27.19
CA LEU A 275 18.49 20.05 28.43
C LEU A 275 17.34 19.11 28.93
N LEU A 276 16.81 18.12 28.22
CA LEU A 276 15.73 17.25 28.80
C LEU A 276 16.13 15.82 29.25
N LEU A 277 17.40 15.44 29.14
CA LEU A 277 17.84 14.03 29.21
C LEU A 277 18.27 13.45 30.58
N PRO A 278 18.62 14.20 31.65
CA PRO A 278 19.08 13.58 32.90
C PRO A 278 17.98 12.81 33.66
N ALA A 279 16.73 13.31 33.65
CA ALA A 279 15.61 12.68 34.36
C ALA A 279 15.19 11.35 33.72
N LEU A 280 15.19 11.29 32.39
CA LEU A 280 14.90 10.08 31.62
C LEU A 280 15.96 9.00 31.90
N TRP A 281 17.24 9.38 32.01
CA TRP A 281 18.31 8.44 32.32
C TRP A 281 18.21 7.87 33.74
N VAL A 282 17.88 8.70 34.75
CA VAL A 282 17.66 8.23 36.13
C VAL A 282 16.46 7.28 36.19
N TRP A 283 15.39 7.57 35.44
CA TRP A 283 14.21 6.71 35.35
C TRP A 283 14.49 5.37 34.65
N VAL A 284 15.20 5.37 33.52
CA VAL A 284 15.62 4.14 32.81
C VAL A 284 16.56 3.30 33.66
N ARG A 285 17.53 3.92 34.35
CA ARG A 285 18.45 3.19 35.23
C ARG A 285 17.71 2.57 36.43
N ALA A 286 16.74 3.28 36.99
CA ALA A 286 15.88 2.76 38.06
C ALA A 286 15.08 1.54 37.57
N ARG A 287 14.47 1.59 36.38
CA ARG A 287 13.75 0.45 35.77
C ARG A 287 14.65 -0.73 35.42
N LEU A 288 15.85 -0.49 34.90
CA LEU A 288 16.84 -1.53 34.62
C LEU A 288 17.38 -2.17 35.91
N SER A 289 17.53 -1.40 36.99
CA SER A 289 17.91 -1.92 38.31
C SER A 289 16.80 -2.74 38.95
N GLN A 290 15.54 -2.41 38.67
CA GLN A 290 14.35 -3.19 39.07
C GLN A 290 14.26 -4.50 38.29
N ALA A 291 14.57 -4.48 36.98
CA ALA A 291 14.64 -5.67 36.14
C ALA A 291 15.76 -6.64 36.57
N ARG A 292 16.88 -6.13 37.12
CA ARG A 292 17.97 -6.96 37.67
C ARG A 292 17.63 -7.71 38.96
N ARG A 293 16.67 -7.23 39.76
CA ARG A 293 16.28 -7.90 41.04
C ARG A 293 15.14 -8.90 40.90
N ILE A 294 14.48 -8.94 39.75
CA ILE A 294 13.31 -9.78 39.53
C ILE A 294 13.68 -10.85 38.49
N GLY A 295 14.29 -11.95 38.96
CA GLY A 295 14.52 -13.18 38.17
C GLY A 295 13.24 -13.93 37.77
N HIS A 296 12.11 -13.25 37.72
CA HIS A 296 10.81 -13.78 37.32
C HIS A 296 10.12 -12.76 36.42
N ALA A 297 9.99 -13.09 35.13
CA ALA A 297 9.18 -12.31 34.21
C ALA A 297 7.85 -11.88 34.86
N PRO A 298 7.45 -10.59 34.80
CA PRO A 298 6.22 -10.10 35.41
C PRO A 298 5.01 -10.96 35.03
N ALA A 299 4.05 -11.12 35.95
CA ALA A 299 2.85 -11.93 35.72
C ALA A 299 2.07 -11.55 34.45
N TRP A 300 2.18 -10.30 33.98
CA TRP A 300 1.57 -9.83 32.73
C TRP A 300 2.26 -10.36 31.46
N LEU A 301 3.58 -10.59 31.49
CA LEU A 301 4.34 -11.26 30.42
C LEU A 301 4.03 -12.77 30.38
N ARG A 302 3.84 -13.40 31.55
CA ARG A 302 3.36 -14.79 31.65
C ARG A 302 1.92 -14.94 31.12
N GLY A 303 1.04 -13.96 31.37
CA GLY A 303 -0.31 -13.91 30.80
C GLY A 303 -0.34 -13.63 29.28
N TRP A 304 0.71 -13.01 28.73
CA TRP A 304 0.89 -12.81 27.29
C TRP A 304 1.34 -14.08 26.56
N ALA A 305 2.23 -14.87 27.18
CA ALA A 305 2.83 -16.07 26.58
C ALA A 305 2.10 -17.39 26.86
N ALA A 306 1.35 -17.51 27.97
CA ALA A 306 0.72 -18.75 28.38
C ALA A 306 -0.81 -18.63 28.46
N GLU A 307 -1.49 -19.39 27.59
CA GLU A 307 -2.88 -19.88 27.69
C GLU A 307 -4.06 -18.88 27.64
N GLY A 308 -3.92 -17.61 28.03
CA GLY A 308 -5.06 -16.67 28.15
C GLY A 308 -5.80 -16.37 26.83
N TRP A 309 -5.09 -16.40 25.71
CA TRP A 309 -5.63 -16.13 24.38
C TRP A 309 -6.48 -17.28 23.83
N GLN A 310 -6.18 -18.51 24.24
CA GLN A 310 -6.85 -19.72 23.74
C GLN A 310 -8.21 -19.95 24.39
N ARG A 311 -8.36 -19.59 25.68
CA ARG A 311 -9.65 -19.69 26.39
C ARG A 311 -10.62 -18.57 26.01
N ALA A 312 -10.13 -17.49 25.39
CA ALA A 312 -10.93 -16.30 25.11
C ALA A 312 -11.85 -16.42 23.88
N LEU A 313 -11.51 -17.28 22.90
CA LEU A 313 -12.30 -17.48 21.68
C LEU A 313 -12.96 -18.86 21.67
N GLN A 314 -14.28 -18.86 21.47
CA GLN A 314 -15.03 -20.10 21.23
C GLN A 314 -14.66 -20.66 19.86
N ARG A 315 -14.76 -21.99 19.68
CA ARG A 315 -14.48 -22.66 18.39
C ARG A 315 -15.19 -21.99 17.19
N PRO A 316 -16.46 -21.54 17.29
CA PRO A 316 -17.14 -20.89 16.18
C PRO A 316 -16.50 -19.58 15.74
N ASP A 317 -16.01 -18.74 16.66
CA ASP A 317 -15.35 -17.48 16.29
C ASP A 317 -14.04 -17.76 15.52
N ARG A 318 -13.29 -18.82 15.88
CA ARG A 318 -12.07 -19.20 15.12
C ARG A 318 -12.40 -19.64 13.71
N LEU A 319 -13.47 -20.41 13.52
CA LEU A 319 -13.92 -20.82 12.19
C LEU A 319 -14.39 -19.63 11.37
N ALA A 320 -15.08 -18.66 11.97
CA ALA A 320 -15.48 -17.43 11.29
C ALA A 320 -14.28 -16.58 10.85
N LEU A 321 -13.26 -16.43 11.72
CA LEU A 321 -12.03 -15.72 11.36
C LEU A 321 -11.26 -16.46 10.23
N ALA A 322 -11.22 -17.79 10.26
CA ALA A 322 -10.63 -18.59 9.19
C ALA A 322 -11.41 -18.43 7.88
N ALA A 323 -12.74 -18.37 7.94
CA ALA A 323 -13.58 -18.11 6.77
C ALA A 323 -13.32 -16.70 6.19
N LEU A 324 -13.20 -15.65 7.02
CA LEU A 324 -12.82 -14.31 6.55
C LEU A 324 -11.44 -14.29 5.89
N ALA A 325 -10.46 -14.99 6.48
CA ALA A 325 -9.15 -15.15 5.85
C ALA A 325 -9.26 -15.84 4.47
N GLY A 326 -10.04 -16.92 4.39
CA GLY A 326 -10.29 -17.63 3.14
C GLY A 326 -10.97 -16.78 2.07
N VAL A 327 -11.97 -15.97 2.45
CA VAL A 327 -12.63 -15.02 1.53
C VAL A 327 -11.66 -13.94 1.07
N THR A 328 -10.77 -13.47 1.95
CA THR A 328 -9.73 -12.49 1.58
C THR A 328 -8.76 -13.09 0.57
N LEU A 329 -8.28 -14.32 0.81
CA LEU A 329 -7.40 -15.02 -0.12
C LEU A 329 -8.07 -15.28 -1.48
N LEU A 330 -9.36 -15.63 -1.48
CA LEU A 330 -10.15 -15.79 -2.70
C LEU A 330 -10.25 -14.48 -3.48
N ALA A 331 -10.53 -13.36 -2.81
CA ALA A 331 -10.60 -12.05 -3.45
C ALA A 331 -9.24 -11.63 -4.02
N VAL A 332 -8.15 -11.78 -3.25
CA VAL A 332 -6.79 -11.46 -3.70
C VAL A 332 -6.37 -12.36 -4.87
N GLY A 333 -6.66 -13.67 -4.79
CA GLY A 333 -6.42 -14.60 -5.90
C GLY A 333 -7.18 -14.20 -7.16
N TYR A 334 -8.45 -13.78 -7.01
CA TYR A 334 -9.24 -13.27 -8.13
C TYR A 334 -8.62 -11.99 -8.74
N LEU A 335 -8.10 -11.08 -7.92
CA LEU A 335 -7.48 -9.84 -8.36
C LEU A 335 -6.11 -10.05 -9.04
N PHE A 336 -5.29 -10.97 -8.54
CA PHE A 336 -3.88 -11.05 -8.92
C PHE A 336 -3.49 -12.28 -9.74
N VAL A 337 -4.39 -13.26 -9.94
CA VAL A 337 -4.09 -14.50 -10.69
C VAL A 337 -5.02 -14.63 -11.91
N PRO A 338 -4.51 -15.00 -13.11
CA PRO A 338 -3.09 -15.25 -13.45
C PRO A 338 -2.25 -13.96 -13.62
N ALA A 339 -2.88 -12.81 -13.79
CA ALA A 339 -2.25 -11.50 -13.90
C ALA A 339 -2.99 -10.47 -13.03
N ALA A 340 -2.32 -9.38 -12.65
CA ALA A 340 -2.84 -8.39 -11.72
C ALA A 340 -3.83 -7.44 -12.38
N LEU A 341 -5.06 -7.42 -11.87
CA LEU A 341 -6.04 -6.41 -12.20
C LEU A 341 -5.66 -5.10 -11.50
N ILE A 342 -5.31 -4.08 -12.29
CA ILE A 342 -4.83 -2.79 -11.79
C ILE A 342 -5.41 -1.64 -12.64
N GLY A 343 -5.61 -0.50 -12.00
CA GLY A 343 -6.01 0.77 -12.63
C GLY A 343 -4.86 1.76 -12.68
N GLN A 344 -5.04 2.81 -13.47
CA GLN A 344 -4.02 3.80 -13.80
C GLN A 344 -3.37 4.44 -12.57
N ASP A 345 -4.14 4.98 -11.62
CA ASP A 345 -3.61 5.61 -10.40
C ASP A 345 -2.69 4.64 -9.62
N SER A 346 -3.12 3.39 -9.42
CA SER A 346 -2.32 2.39 -8.71
C SER A 346 -1.02 2.08 -9.46
N ALA A 347 -1.12 1.90 -10.79
CA ALA A 347 0.01 1.51 -11.64
C ALA A 347 1.05 2.62 -11.82
N THR A 348 0.60 3.86 -11.90
CA THR A 348 1.44 4.99 -12.36
C THR A 348 1.73 6.01 -11.27
N GLN A 349 0.96 6.05 -10.18
CA GLN A 349 1.17 7.01 -9.10
C GLN A 349 1.56 6.32 -7.80
N PHE A 350 0.67 5.50 -7.24
CA PHE A 350 0.85 4.97 -5.88
C PHE A 350 1.98 3.96 -5.78
N TYR A 351 2.06 2.95 -6.66
CA TYR A 351 3.12 1.95 -6.58
C TYR A 351 4.52 2.53 -6.90
N PRO A 352 4.70 3.42 -7.88
CA PRO A 352 5.94 4.17 -8.05
C PRO A 352 6.38 4.96 -6.81
N TRP A 353 5.46 5.70 -6.18
CA TRP A 353 5.78 6.42 -4.95
C TRP A 353 6.07 5.50 -3.78
N TYR A 354 5.34 4.40 -3.63
CA TYR A 354 5.56 3.46 -2.54
C TYR A 354 6.89 2.69 -2.71
N ASP A 355 7.30 2.39 -3.93
CA ASP A 355 8.61 1.81 -4.22
C ASP A 355 9.75 2.79 -3.91
N PHE A 356 9.62 4.06 -4.35
CA PHE A 356 10.56 5.13 -3.97
C PHE A 356 10.64 5.31 -2.45
N LEU A 357 9.49 5.38 -1.76
CA LEU A 357 9.43 5.41 -0.30
C LEU A 357 10.19 4.22 0.30
N GLY A 358 9.94 3.01 -0.21
CA GLY A 358 10.62 1.79 0.22
C GLY A 358 12.13 1.84 0.02
N GLU A 359 12.59 2.36 -1.11
CA GLU A 359 14.01 2.57 -1.43
C GLU A 359 14.69 3.52 -0.44
N ARG A 360 14.09 4.68 -0.19
CA ARG A 360 14.62 5.68 0.74
C ARG A 360 14.66 5.13 2.17
N LEU A 361 13.62 4.39 2.60
CA LEU A 361 13.61 3.74 3.91
C LEU A 361 14.69 2.66 4.04
N ARG A 362 14.95 1.88 2.98
CA ARG A 362 16.05 0.88 2.94
C ARG A 362 17.43 1.54 3.06
N ALA A 363 17.59 2.74 2.51
CA ALA A 363 18.80 3.55 2.65
C ALA A 363 18.96 4.16 4.06
N GLY A 364 17.94 4.08 4.91
CA GLY A 364 17.92 4.72 6.23
C GLY A 364 17.53 6.19 6.20
N ASP A 365 16.99 6.65 5.07
CA ASP A 365 16.63 8.05 4.83
C ASP A 365 15.15 8.31 5.15
N VAL A 366 14.84 9.58 5.42
CA VAL A 366 13.49 10.12 5.46
C VAL A 366 13.25 10.82 4.12
N PRO A 367 12.34 10.35 3.26
CA PRO A 367 12.20 10.88 1.90
C PRO A 367 11.59 12.29 1.94
N GLY A 368 12.42 13.32 1.90
CA GLY A 368 11.99 14.71 1.96
C GLY A 368 11.56 15.25 0.60
N TRP A 369 12.32 14.95 -0.45
CA TRP A 369 12.23 15.47 -1.80
C TRP A 369 12.16 14.34 -2.83
N ASN A 370 11.38 14.53 -3.89
CA ASN A 370 11.31 13.64 -5.05
C ASN A 370 11.77 14.41 -6.31
N PRO A 371 12.98 14.15 -6.85
CA PRO A 371 13.48 14.81 -8.06
C PRO A 371 12.87 14.27 -9.36
N TYR A 372 12.13 13.16 -9.29
CA TYR A 372 11.65 12.42 -10.47
C TYR A 372 10.25 12.82 -10.95
N GLN A 373 9.72 13.94 -10.46
CA GLN A 373 8.47 14.55 -10.93
C GLN A 373 8.57 16.07 -10.78
N PHE A 374 7.99 16.83 -11.72
CA PHE A 374 7.89 18.29 -11.68
C PHE A 374 9.24 19.04 -11.52
N ALA A 375 10.34 18.45 -12.01
CA ALA A 375 11.69 18.96 -11.77
C ALA A 375 12.04 19.12 -10.27
N GLY A 376 11.37 18.32 -9.42
CA GLY A 376 11.52 18.33 -7.97
C GLY A 376 10.25 18.73 -7.22
N ALA A 377 9.81 17.87 -6.30
CA ALA A 377 8.66 18.13 -5.43
C ALA A 377 8.85 17.61 -3.99
N PRO A 378 8.30 18.27 -2.96
CA PRO A 378 8.28 17.78 -1.58
C PRO A 378 7.55 16.42 -1.44
N PHE A 379 8.27 15.35 -1.08
CA PHE A 379 7.72 13.99 -1.01
C PHE A 379 7.05 13.66 0.34
N ALA A 380 7.74 13.85 1.47
CA ALA A 380 7.13 13.64 2.80
C ALA A 380 5.96 14.60 3.09
N ALA A 381 5.95 15.75 2.40
CA ALA A 381 4.87 16.73 2.47
C ALA A 381 3.73 16.46 1.49
N ASP A 382 3.88 15.49 0.59
CA ASP A 382 2.79 15.08 -0.29
C ASP A 382 1.69 14.33 0.52
N PRO A 383 0.40 14.65 0.32
CA PRO A 383 -0.70 14.01 1.05
C PRO A 383 -0.92 12.52 0.81
N GLN A 384 -0.35 11.95 -0.27
CA GLN A 384 -0.60 10.60 -0.77
C GLN A 384 0.68 9.76 -0.99
N SER A 385 1.87 10.30 -0.68
CA SER A 385 3.16 9.61 -0.85
C SER A 385 3.39 8.34 -0.03
N GLY A 386 2.50 8.02 0.92
CA GLY A 386 2.66 6.89 1.84
C GLY A 386 3.60 7.16 3.02
N TRP A 387 4.22 8.34 3.11
CA TRP A 387 5.00 8.74 4.29
C TRP A 387 4.12 8.71 5.56
N MET A 388 4.65 8.10 6.63
CA MET A 388 3.94 7.77 7.89
C MET A 388 2.76 6.81 7.76
N TYR A 389 2.44 6.33 6.55
CA TYR A 389 1.47 5.28 6.35
C TYR A 389 2.15 3.92 6.59
N PHE A 390 1.96 3.38 7.79
CA PHE A 390 2.71 2.23 8.28
C PHE A 390 2.65 1.01 7.33
N PRO A 391 1.49 0.65 6.72
CA PRO A 391 1.44 -0.45 5.77
C PRO A 391 2.32 -0.23 4.52
N ALA A 392 2.31 0.96 3.92
CA ALA A 392 3.16 1.25 2.75
C ALA A 392 4.65 1.24 3.13
N MET A 393 5.02 1.95 4.20
CA MET A 393 6.39 2.00 4.73
C MET A 393 6.94 0.60 5.04
N LEU A 394 6.12 -0.26 5.64
CA LEU A 394 6.54 -1.61 5.98
C LEU A 394 6.63 -2.49 4.74
N ILE A 395 5.58 -2.55 3.93
CA ILE A 395 5.46 -3.55 2.86
C ILE A 395 6.47 -3.25 1.73
N PHE A 396 6.57 -2.01 1.27
CA PHE A 396 7.41 -1.64 0.13
C PHE A 396 8.90 -1.42 0.50
N ALA A 397 9.22 -1.22 1.78
CA ALA A 397 10.61 -1.28 2.24
C ALA A 397 11.17 -2.72 2.16
N PHE A 398 10.35 -3.75 2.31
CA PHE A 398 10.79 -5.16 2.33
C PHE A 398 10.49 -5.93 1.03
N LEU A 399 9.69 -5.35 0.12
CA LEU A 399 9.24 -6.02 -1.09
C LEU A 399 9.33 -5.18 -2.35
N PRO A 400 9.62 -5.83 -3.50
CA PRO A 400 9.35 -5.23 -4.79
C PRO A 400 7.84 -5.27 -5.09
N ILE A 401 7.42 -4.40 -6.00
CA ILE A 401 6.01 -4.15 -6.36
C ILE A 401 5.18 -5.42 -6.64
N PRO A 402 5.66 -6.42 -7.41
CA PRO A 402 4.88 -7.61 -7.79
C PRO A 402 4.41 -8.43 -6.58
N PHE A 403 5.16 -8.40 -5.47
CA PHE A 403 4.75 -9.00 -4.20
C PHE A 403 4.11 -7.97 -3.25
N ALA A 404 4.57 -6.72 -3.28
CA ALA A 404 4.07 -5.66 -2.41
C ALA A 404 2.60 -5.34 -2.66
N ALA A 405 2.20 -5.18 -3.92
CA ALA A 405 0.84 -4.85 -4.32
C ALA A 405 -0.22 -5.86 -3.80
N PRO A 406 -0.10 -7.18 -4.04
CA PRO A 406 -1.07 -8.15 -3.53
C PRO A 406 -1.07 -8.23 -2.00
N VAL A 407 0.09 -8.13 -1.34
CA VAL A 407 0.19 -8.14 0.12
C VAL A 407 -0.45 -6.88 0.72
N PHE A 408 -0.25 -5.73 0.08
CA PHE A 408 -0.86 -4.47 0.46
C PHE A 408 -2.38 -4.57 0.38
N VAL A 409 -2.94 -4.97 -0.77
CA VAL A 409 -4.39 -5.15 -0.90
C VAL A 409 -4.94 -6.19 0.09
N MET A 410 -4.27 -7.33 0.22
CA MET A 410 -4.63 -8.39 1.17
C MET A 410 -4.72 -7.86 2.60
N PHE A 411 -3.74 -7.06 3.03
CA PHE A 411 -3.71 -6.47 4.37
C PHE A 411 -4.95 -5.62 4.62
N HIS A 412 -5.32 -4.73 3.69
CA HIS A 412 -6.44 -3.81 3.89
C HIS A 412 -7.79 -4.53 3.87
N LEU A 413 -7.99 -5.46 2.94
CA LEU A 413 -9.22 -6.27 2.88
C LEU A 413 -9.39 -7.11 4.15
N ALA A 414 -8.32 -7.76 4.61
CA ALA A 414 -8.30 -8.48 5.87
C ALA A 414 -8.63 -7.53 7.04
N LEU A 415 -7.92 -6.41 7.16
CA LEU A 415 -8.10 -5.46 8.26
C LEU A 415 -9.55 -4.98 8.35
N ALA A 416 -10.15 -4.57 7.22
CA ALA A 416 -11.55 -4.18 7.14
C ALA A 416 -12.49 -5.31 7.62
N GLY A 417 -12.37 -6.50 7.05
CA GLY A 417 -13.24 -7.63 7.38
C GLY A 417 -13.13 -8.08 8.85
N PHE A 418 -11.90 -8.21 9.35
CA PHE A 418 -11.63 -8.61 10.73
C PHE A 418 -12.06 -7.55 11.75
N ALA A 419 -11.78 -6.27 11.49
CA ALA A 419 -12.18 -5.19 12.36
C ALA A 419 -13.72 -5.05 12.40
N MET A 420 -14.36 -5.17 11.24
CA MET A 420 -15.82 -5.12 11.17
C MET A 420 -16.48 -6.30 11.89
N TYR A 421 -15.94 -7.52 11.71
CA TYR A 421 -16.35 -8.69 12.48
C TYR A 421 -16.23 -8.43 13.99
N ALA A 422 -15.07 -7.97 14.45
CA ALA A 422 -14.82 -7.72 15.86
C ALA A 422 -15.75 -6.64 16.43
N LEU A 423 -15.95 -5.54 15.71
CA LEU A 423 -16.88 -4.47 16.07
C LEU A 423 -18.31 -5.01 16.19
N ALA A 424 -18.75 -5.81 15.22
CA ALA A 424 -20.10 -6.37 15.22
C ALA A 424 -20.33 -7.35 16.39
N ARG A 425 -19.32 -8.18 16.72
CA ARG A 425 -19.31 -9.05 17.91
C ARG A 425 -19.39 -8.22 19.19
N LEU A 426 -18.62 -7.13 19.31
CA LEU A 426 -18.70 -6.25 20.47
C LEU A 426 -20.09 -5.66 20.61
N LEU A 427 -20.68 -5.17 19.53
CA LEU A 427 -22.02 -4.57 19.51
C LEU A 427 -23.16 -5.58 19.69
N GLY A 428 -22.85 -6.86 19.90
CA GLY A 428 -23.79 -7.87 20.40
C GLY A 428 -24.30 -8.86 19.35
N LEU A 429 -23.85 -8.75 18.09
CA LEU A 429 -24.16 -9.77 17.08
C LEU A 429 -23.47 -11.08 17.41
N GLY A 430 -24.10 -12.22 17.13
CA GLY A 430 -23.52 -13.55 17.22
C GLY A 430 -22.51 -13.83 16.10
N VAL A 431 -21.90 -15.01 16.14
CA VAL A 431 -20.80 -15.39 15.21
C VAL A 431 -21.22 -15.33 13.75
N GLY A 432 -22.37 -15.89 13.39
CA GLY A 432 -22.85 -15.92 12.01
C GLY A 432 -23.18 -14.53 11.46
N GLY A 433 -23.89 -13.70 12.24
CA GLY A 433 -24.19 -12.32 11.82
C GLY A 433 -22.95 -11.44 11.72
N ALA A 434 -22.00 -11.59 12.65
CA ALA A 434 -20.74 -10.87 12.57
C ALA A 434 -19.85 -11.32 11.41
N LEU A 435 -19.83 -12.63 11.09
CA LEU A 435 -19.14 -13.17 9.92
C LEU A 435 -19.69 -12.53 8.65
N LEU A 436 -21.03 -12.48 8.52
CA LEU A 436 -21.67 -11.84 7.39
C LEU A 436 -21.34 -10.34 7.30
N ALA A 437 -21.33 -9.62 8.42
CA ALA A 437 -20.92 -8.22 8.44
C ALA A 437 -19.46 -8.02 8.00
N GLY A 438 -18.55 -8.90 8.42
CA GLY A 438 -17.15 -8.88 7.99
C GLY A 438 -16.99 -9.11 6.49
N ILE A 439 -17.65 -10.15 5.95
CA ILE A 439 -17.64 -10.49 4.51
C ILE A 439 -18.25 -9.35 3.68
N ALA A 440 -19.43 -8.87 4.06
CA ALA A 440 -20.14 -7.81 3.36
C ALA A 440 -19.33 -6.52 3.31
N TYR A 441 -18.57 -6.21 4.37
CA TYR A 441 -17.71 -5.03 4.37
C TYR A 441 -16.48 -5.21 3.49
N GLN A 442 -15.68 -6.26 3.70
CA GLN A 442 -14.43 -6.44 2.97
C GLN A 442 -14.62 -6.62 1.45
N LEU A 443 -15.78 -7.13 1.01
CA LEU A 443 -16.09 -7.31 -0.41
C LEU A 443 -16.98 -6.20 -0.99
N SER A 444 -17.31 -5.17 -0.22
CA SER A 444 -18.14 -4.06 -0.72
C SER A 444 -17.46 -3.30 -1.86
N GLY A 445 -18.25 -2.73 -2.78
CA GLY A 445 -17.74 -1.95 -3.92
C GLY A 445 -16.70 -0.89 -3.54
N PRO A 446 -16.94 -0.04 -2.52
CA PRO A 446 -15.96 0.96 -2.09
C PRO A 446 -14.64 0.41 -1.54
N LEU A 447 -14.57 -0.87 -1.15
CA LEU A 447 -13.34 -1.55 -0.72
C LEU A 447 -12.72 -2.37 -1.83
N LEU A 448 -13.41 -3.42 -2.31
CA LEU A 448 -12.90 -4.33 -3.33
C LEU A 448 -12.78 -3.65 -4.70
N GLY A 449 -13.76 -2.81 -5.05
CA GLY A 449 -13.75 -2.06 -6.30
C GLY A 449 -12.65 -1.02 -6.36
N ARG A 450 -12.39 -0.33 -5.24
CA ARG A 450 -11.35 0.70 -5.15
C ARG A 450 -9.96 0.12 -4.89
N SER A 451 -9.83 -1.14 -4.47
CA SER A 451 -8.52 -1.75 -4.23
C SER A 451 -7.67 -1.92 -5.49
N VAL A 452 -8.28 -1.81 -6.67
CA VAL A 452 -7.58 -1.88 -7.96
C VAL A 452 -7.29 -0.50 -8.57
N CYS A 453 -7.99 0.58 -8.16
CA CYS A 453 -7.70 1.94 -8.66
C CYS A 453 -6.89 2.75 -7.66
N CYS A 454 -7.41 2.91 -6.45
CA CYS A 454 -7.10 4.08 -5.64
C CYS A 454 -6.88 3.66 -4.18
N PRO A 455 -5.64 3.29 -3.82
CA PRO A 455 -5.23 2.92 -2.47
C PRO A 455 -5.78 3.85 -1.39
N ALA A 456 -5.77 5.17 -1.62
CA ALA A 456 -6.28 6.16 -0.67
C ALA A 456 -7.70 5.86 -0.11
N ALA A 457 -8.63 5.41 -0.95
CA ALA A 457 -9.99 5.06 -0.50
C ALA A 457 -10.01 3.74 0.29
N LEU A 458 -9.27 2.73 -0.20
CA LEU A 458 -9.12 1.43 0.46
C LEU A 458 -8.52 1.60 1.87
N GLU A 459 -7.51 2.44 1.99
CA GLU A 459 -6.79 2.72 3.22
C GLU A 459 -7.75 3.32 4.27
N ILE A 460 -8.47 4.41 3.94
CA ILE A 460 -9.43 5.03 4.85
C ILE A 460 -10.54 4.05 5.28
N ALA A 461 -11.11 3.31 4.32
CA ALA A 461 -12.17 2.34 4.61
C ALA A 461 -11.68 1.23 5.56
N SER A 462 -10.45 0.74 5.39
CA SER A 462 -9.90 -0.33 6.24
C SER A 462 -9.72 0.10 7.71
N TRP A 463 -9.35 1.36 7.95
CA TRP A 463 -9.11 1.89 9.30
C TRP A 463 -10.38 2.37 10.00
N ALA A 464 -11.44 2.69 9.25
CA ALA A 464 -12.72 3.11 9.82
C ALA A 464 -13.29 2.15 10.89
N PRO A 465 -13.51 0.85 10.62
CA PRO A 465 -14.00 -0.06 11.65
C PRO A 465 -12.99 -0.25 12.80
N VAL A 466 -11.68 -0.10 12.56
CA VAL A 466 -10.64 -0.18 13.61
C VAL A 466 -10.77 1.00 14.58
N ALA A 467 -11.00 2.21 14.07
CA ALA A 467 -11.20 3.41 14.88
C ALA A 467 -12.42 3.25 15.81
N LEU A 468 -13.55 2.79 15.26
CA LEU A 468 -14.77 2.53 16.03
C LEU A 468 -14.58 1.38 17.04
N LEU A 469 -13.87 0.32 16.64
CA LEU A 469 -13.53 -0.81 17.51
C LEU A 469 -12.68 -0.37 18.70
N GLY A 470 -11.63 0.44 18.47
CA GLY A 470 -10.79 0.98 19.54
C GLY A 470 -11.57 1.87 20.50
N ALA A 471 -12.42 2.75 19.96
CA ALA A 471 -13.29 3.62 20.76
C ALA A 471 -14.25 2.81 21.62
N GLU A 472 -14.88 1.78 21.05
CA GLU A 472 -15.77 0.86 21.74
C GLU A 472 -15.07 0.07 22.86
N LEU A 473 -13.84 -0.39 22.61
CA LEU A 473 -13.00 -1.03 23.62
C LEU A 473 -12.69 -0.07 24.78
N ALA A 474 -12.33 1.17 24.47
CA ALA A 474 -12.04 2.18 25.48
C ALA A 474 -13.28 2.51 26.32
N LEU A 475 -14.46 2.63 25.71
CA LEU A 475 -15.72 2.96 26.41
C LEU A 475 -16.24 1.82 27.29
N ARG A 476 -15.95 0.57 26.95
CA ARG A 476 -16.37 -0.62 27.73
C ARG A 476 -15.52 -0.87 28.96
N ARG A 477 -14.23 -0.51 28.91
CA ARG A 477 -13.28 -0.87 29.95
C ARG A 477 -13.39 0.06 31.14
N ARG A 478 -13.40 -0.54 32.34
CA ARG A 478 -13.38 0.18 33.62
C ARG A 478 -11.97 0.38 34.14
N ASP A 479 -11.04 -0.48 33.74
CA ASP A 479 -9.63 -0.38 34.10
C ASP A 479 -8.88 0.59 33.19
N TRP A 480 -8.00 1.41 33.78
CA TRP A 480 -7.24 2.44 33.06
C TRP A 480 -6.41 1.87 31.92
N PHE A 481 -5.78 0.71 32.12
CA PHE A 481 -4.94 0.08 31.11
C PHE A 481 -5.74 -0.36 29.88
N GLY A 482 -6.89 -1.01 30.07
CA GLY A 482 -7.80 -1.38 29.00
C GLY A 482 -8.38 -0.17 28.26
N ARG A 483 -8.62 0.94 28.96
CA ARG A 483 -9.02 2.22 28.32
C ARG A 483 -7.89 2.77 27.45
N CYS A 484 -6.67 2.83 27.97
CA CYS A 484 -5.49 3.26 27.23
C CYS A 484 -5.28 2.40 25.98
N ALA A 485 -5.36 1.07 26.10
CA ALA A 485 -5.24 0.19 24.94
C ALA A 485 -6.30 0.46 23.86
N GLY A 486 -7.56 0.71 24.26
CA GLY A 486 -8.62 1.09 23.32
C GLY A 486 -8.35 2.45 22.65
N TRP A 487 -7.92 3.44 23.43
CA TRP A 487 -7.52 4.76 22.91
C TRP A 487 -6.33 4.66 21.95
N SER A 488 -5.33 3.84 22.25
CA SER A 488 -4.18 3.62 21.37
C SER A 488 -4.60 2.97 20.05
N VAL A 489 -5.51 1.99 20.06
CA VAL A 489 -6.02 1.35 18.82
C VAL A 489 -6.79 2.38 17.98
N ALA A 490 -7.69 3.14 18.59
CA ALA A 490 -8.46 4.15 17.86
C ALA A 490 -7.59 5.30 17.37
N GLY A 491 -6.68 5.80 18.21
CA GLY A 491 -5.75 6.87 17.87
C GLY A 491 -4.78 6.44 16.78
N PHE A 492 -4.26 5.22 16.82
CA PHE A 492 -3.45 4.68 15.72
C PHE A 492 -4.26 4.58 14.43
N ALA A 493 -5.51 4.10 14.46
CA ALA A 493 -6.35 4.09 13.25
C ALA A 493 -6.59 5.50 12.69
N VAL A 494 -6.79 6.51 13.54
CA VAL A 494 -6.87 7.91 13.13
C VAL A 494 -5.54 8.39 12.53
N SER A 495 -4.40 8.03 13.13
CA SER A 495 -3.08 8.42 12.61
C SER A 495 -2.83 7.82 11.22
N GLN A 496 -3.25 6.57 11.01
CA GLN A 496 -3.15 5.91 9.71
C GLN A 496 -4.09 6.53 8.67
N GLY A 497 -5.31 6.94 9.07
CA GLY A 497 -6.20 7.70 8.19
C GLY A 497 -5.64 9.07 7.79
N LEU A 498 -5.02 9.79 8.73
CA LEU A 498 -4.32 11.07 8.47
C LEU A 498 -3.11 10.88 7.53
N ALA A 499 -2.38 9.77 7.67
CA ALA A 499 -1.23 9.43 6.85
C ALA A 499 -1.61 8.97 5.43
N ALA A 500 -2.72 8.23 5.30
CA ALA A 500 -3.25 7.70 4.04
C ALA A 500 -3.76 8.81 3.10
N TRP A 501 -4.66 9.67 3.60
CA TRP A 501 -5.31 10.68 2.77
C TRP A 501 -5.77 11.87 3.61
N LEU A 502 -4.94 12.91 3.63
CA LEU A 502 -5.25 14.19 4.27
C LEU A 502 -6.19 15.00 3.35
N GLY A 503 -7.48 15.09 3.71
CA GLY A 503 -8.52 15.72 2.92
C GLY A 503 -9.91 15.16 3.25
N GLN A 504 -10.74 14.95 2.24
CA GLN A 504 -12.10 14.39 2.40
C GLN A 504 -12.11 13.05 3.16
N GLY A 505 -11.19 12.14 2.83
CA GLY A 505 -11.13 10.80 3.42
C GLY A 505 -11.04 10.81 4.94
N VAL A 506 -10.05 11.51 5.50
CA VAL A 506 -9.91 11.62 6.96
C VAL A 506 -11.04 12.41 7.61
N TYR A 507 -11.62 13.41 6.91
CA TYR A 507 -12.82 14.10 7.40
C TYR A 507 -13.97 13.13 7.63
N TYR A 508 -14.25 12.25 6.67
CA TYR A 508 -15.31 11.24 6.79
C TYR A 508 -15.01 10.22 7.89
N LEU A 509 -13.74 9.79 8.04
CA LEU A 509 -13.31 8.93 9.15
C LEU A 509 -13.58 9.58 10.52
N LEU A 510 -13.17 10.83 10.69
CA LEU A 510 -13.35 11.59 11.94
C LEU A 510 -14.83 11.86 12.23
N LEU A 511 -15.64 12.15 11.20
CA LEU A 511 -17.09 12.27 11.31
C LEU A 511 -17.73 10.97 11.79
N ALA A 512 -17.37 9.83 11.19
CA ALA A 512 -17.90 8.53 11.57
C ALA A 512 -17.52 8.17 13.02
N LEU A 513 -16.25 8.39 13.39
CA LEU A 513 -15.76 8.16 14.75
C LEU A 513 -16.45 9.09 15.76
N GLY A 514 -16.55 10.39 15.45
CA GLY A 514 -17.21 11.39 16.29
C GLY A 514 -18.68 11.06 16.52
N ALA A 515 -19.41 10.72 15.45
CA ALA A 515 -20.80 10.28 15.53
C ALA A 515 -20.94 9.01 16.39
N PHE A 516 -20.03 8.05 16.26
CA PHE A 516 -20.04 6.83 17.04
C PHE A 516 -19.77 7.08 18.54
N VAL A 517 -18.75 7.88 18.88
CA VAL A 517 -18.43 8.22 20.27
C VAL A 517 -19.57 9.05 20.89
N ALA A 518 -20.13 10.02 20.16
CA ALA A 518 -21.28 10.81 20.60
C ALA A 518 -22.50 9.92 20.86
N TRP A 519 -22.82 9.01 19.93
CA TRP A 519 -23.90 8.05 20.13
C TRP A 519 -23.66 7.18 21.37
N ARG A 520 -22.47 6.63 21.55
CA ARG A 520 -22.16 5.72 22.67
C ARG A 520 -22.05 6.40 24.02
N THR A 521 -21.77 7.70 24.07
CA THR A 521 -21.67 8.44 25.34
C THR A 521 -22.97 9.15 25.69
N LEU A 522 -23.60 9.83 24.72
CA LEU A 522 -24.79 10.65 24.95
C LEU A 522 -26.09 9.85 24.89
N LEU A 523 -26.28 9.03 23.85
CA LEU A 523 -27.58 8.43 23.52
C LEU A 523 -27.70 6.97 24.01
N ALA A 524 -26.64 6.19 23.90
CA ALA A 524 -26.59 4.78 24.27
C ALA A 524 -25.40 4.44 25.21
N PRO A 525 -25.31 5.10 26.39
CA PRO A 525 -24.25 4.82 27.36
C PRO A 525 -24.33 3.41 27.92
N HIS A 526 -23.18 2.89 28.36
CA HIS A 526 -23.13 1.62 29.07
C HIS A 526 -23.92 1.69 30.39
N PRO A 527 -24.78 0.70 30.70
CA PRO A 527 -25.48 0.64 31.96
C PRO A 527 -24.52 0.50 33.17
N PRO A 528 -24.81 1.16 34.31
CA PRO A 528 -25.88 2.14 34.51
C PRO A 528 -25.59 3.46 33.79
N ALA A 529 -26.63 4.04 33.18
CA ALA A 529 -26.47 5.26 32.38
C ALA A 529 -26.09 6.44 33.29
N PRO A 530 -24.95 7.12 33.05
CA PRO A 530 -24.51 8.21 33.91
C PRO A 530 -25.34 9.47 33.67
N ALA A 531 -25.27 10.42 34.61
CA ALA A 531 -25.89 11.73 34.50
C ALA A 531 -25.42 12.47 33.24
N TRP A 532 -26.27 13.36 32.71
CA TRP A 532 -26.03 14.04 31.42
C TRP A 532 -24.69 14.80 31.38
N ALA A 533 -24.34 15.51 32.45
CA ALA A 533 -23.05 16.20 32.56
C ALA A 533 -21.86 15.24 32.42
N THR A 534 -21.95 14.03 32.99
CA THR A 534 -20.90 13.01 32.87
C THR A 534 -20.83 12.43 31.46
N ARG A 535 -21.95 12.32 30.74
CA ARG A 535 -21.95 11.86 29.33
C ARG A 535 -21.14 12.79 28.44
N TRP A 536 -21.32 14.10 28.58
CA TRP A 536 -20.52 15.10 27.87
C TRP A 536 -19.04 15.05 28.26
N LYS A 537 -18.72 14.92 29.55
CA LYS A 537 -17.33 14.73 29.99
C LYS A 537 -16.69 13.49 29.36
N LEU A 538 -17.44 12.39 29.24
CA LEU A 538 -16.97 11.17 28.59
C LEU A 538 -16.79 11.36 27.07
N LEU A 539 -17.70 12.08 26.40
CA LEU A 539 -17.53 12.44 24.99
C LEU A 539 -16.22 13.20 24.77
N VAL A 540 -16.01 14.28 25.52
CA VAL A 540 -14.81 15.12 25.41
C VAL A 540 -13.55 14.33 25.77
N LEU A 541 -13.57 13.54 26.84
CA LEU A 541 -12.41 12.73 27.24
C LEU A 541 -12.05 11.67 26.20
N HIS A 542 -13.02 10.87 25.75
CA HIS A 542 -12.74 9.79 24.79
C HIS A 542 -12.37 10.34 23.43
N GLY A 543 -13.13 11.33 22.91
CA GLY A 543 -12.80 12.00 21.65
C GLY A 543 -11.44 12.69 21.72
N GLY A 544 -11.21 13.52 22.75
CA GLY A 544 -9.99 14.29 22.91
C GLY A 544 -8.72 13.42 23.01
N VAL A 545 -8.75 12.35 23.81
CA VAL A 545 -7.58 11.45 23.93
C VAL A 545 -7.30 10.71 22.62
N ILE A 546 -8.34 10.20 21.94
CA ILE A 546 -8.17 9.51 20.66
C ILE A 546 -7.57 10.44 19.61
N LEU A 547 -8.08 11.68 19.51
CA LEU A 547 -7.56 12.68 18.58
C LEU A 547 -6.14 13.09 18.93
N THR A 548 -5.83 13.29 20.22
CA THR A 548 -4.47 13.64 20.68
C THR A 548 -3.47 12.57 20.27
N ILE A 549 -3.81 11.28 20.45
CA ILE A 549 -2.96 10.17 20.01
C ILE A 549 -2.85 10.14 18.49
N GLY A 550 -3.97 10.29 17.77
CA GLY A 550 -3.99 10.21 16.31
C GLY A 550 -3.17 11.30 15.63
N PHE A 551 -3.41 12.57 15.98
CA PHE A 551 -2.64 13.70 15.47
C PHE A 551 -1.19 13.68 15.98
N GLY A 552 -0.97 13.28 17.24
CA GLY A 552 0.37 13.16 17.80
C GLY A 552 1.22 12.15 17.05
N LEU A 553 0.70 10.95 16.76
CA LEU A 553 1.40 9.93 15.97
C LEU A 553 1.59 10.34 14.51
N ALA A 554 0.62 11.02 13.89
CA ALA A 554 0.68 11.45 12.49
C ALA A 554 1.40 12.79 12.26
N ALA A 555 1.93 13.44 13.30
CA ALA A 555 2.49 14.79 13.20
C ALA A 555 3.59 14.93 12.13
N ALA A 556 4.45 13.91 11.97
CA ALA A 556 5.49 13.87 10.94
C ALA A 556 4.97 13.83 9.49
N ALA A 557 3.69 13.50 9.27
CA ALA A 557 3.04 13.62 7.97
C ALA A 557 2.19 14.90 7.90
N VAL A 558 1.34 15.14 8.92
CA VAL A 558 0.35 16.23 8.87
C VAL A 558 1.00 17.61 8.78
N LEU A 559 2.03 17.88 9.58
CA LEU A 559 2.64 19.20 9.63
C LEU A 559 3.34 19.62 8.33
N PRO A 560 4.22 18.79 7.73
CA PRO A 560 4.80 19.15 6.43
C PRO A 560 3.74 19.24 5.33
N ARG A 561 2.72 18.37 5.33
CA ARG A 561 1.61 18.44 4.35
C ARG A 561 0.84 19.75 4.39
N LEU A 562 0.46 20.21 5.59
CA LEU A 562 -0.23 21.48 5.73
C LEU A 562 0.62 22.66 5.27
N ALA A 563 1.94 22.62 5.52
CA ALA A 563 2.86 23.65 5.05
C ALA A 563 2.99 23.67 3.52
N TYR A 564 3.12 22.50 2.87
CA TYR A 564 3.22 22.41 1.42
C TYR A 564 1.90 22.79 0.72
N VAL A 565 0.76 22.29 1.20
CA VAL A 565 -0.56 22.60 0.62
C VAL A 565 -0.86 24.10 0.66
N SER A 566 -0.41 24.83 1.69
CA SER A 566 -0.60 26.30 1.75
C SER A 566 0.13 27.08 0.63
N ARG A 567 1.02 26.41 -0.11
CA ARG A 567 1.82 26.99 -1.20
C ARG A 567 1.55 26.29 -2.55
N SER A 568 0.55 25.41 -2.59
CA SER A 568 0.22 24.63 -3.78
C SER A 568 -0.93 25.25 -4.59
N ASN A 569 -1.22 24.62 -5.73
CA ASN A 569 -2.38 24.87 -6.57
C ASN A 569 -3.72 24.54 -5.89
N VAL A 570 -3.73 23.67 -4.89
CA VAL A 570 -4.94 23.25 -4.15
C VAL A 570 -5.00 23.86 -2.75
N ASP A 571 -4.38 25.02 -2.56
CA ASP A 571 -4.40 25.74 -1.28
C ASP A 571 -5.83 25.90 -0.80
N GLY A 572 -6.05 25.42 0.42
CA GLY A 572 -7.34 25.47 1.05
C GLY A 572 -8.46 24.60 0.47
N GLY A 573 -8.16 23.70 -0.47
CA GLY A 573 -9.20 22.91 -1.13
C GLY A 573 -10.12 23.77 -1.98
N GLU A 574 -9.64 24.91 -2.46
CA GLU A 574 -10.32 25.70 -3.47
C GLU A 574 -10.05 25.08 -4.84
N TYR A 575 -11.11 24.61 -5.48
CA TYR A 575 -11.05 24.04 -6.84
C TYR A 575 -11.56 25.03 -7.91
N SER A 576 -12.03 26.23 -7.51
CA SER A 576 -12.53 27.27 -8.42
C SER A 576 -11.42 27.78 -9.35
N GLY A 577 -11.73 27.90 -10.63
CA GLY A 577 -10.79 28.43 -11.64
C GLY A 577 -9.89 27.38 -12.31
N HIS A 578 -9.87 26.13 -11.81
CA HIS A 578 -9.27 25.02 -12.54
C HIS A 578 -10.23 24.54 -13.64
N SER A 579 -9.95 24.90 -14.89
CA SER A 579 -10.77 24.53 -16.05
C SER A 579 -10.62 23.04 -16.39
N ALA A 580 -11.36 22.16 -15.69
CA ALA A 580 -11.42 20.73 -16.01
C ALA A 580 -12.67 20.06 -15.44
N TRP A 581 -13.11 18.97 -16.10
CA TRP A 581 -14.12 18.02 -15.59
C TRP A 581 -13.81 17.54 -14.16
N ALA A 582 -12.52 17.49 -13.79
CA ALA A 582 -12.05 17.05 -12.49
C ALA A 582 -12.37 18.05 -11.36
N ALA A 583 -12.55 19.34 -11.68
CA ALA A 583 -12.95 20.38 -10.73
C ALA A 583 -14.47 20.53 -10.59
N GLU A 584 -15.27 19.75 -11.34
CA GLU A 584 -16.73 19.76 -11.23
C GLU A 584 -17.21 19.29 -9.85
N ILE A 585 -18.32 19.86 -9.40
CA ILE A 585 -19.02 19.45 -8.18
C ILE A 585 -19.76 18.15 -8.48
N GLY A 586 -19.30 17.07 -7.87
CA GLY A 586 -19.89 15.74 -8.01
C GLY A 586 -21.19 15.55 -7.21
N GLY A 587 -21.53 14.29 -6.97
CA GLY A 587 -22.65 13.89 -6.13
C GLY A 587 -23.61 12.92 -6.82
N VAL A 588 -24.36 12.20 -5.99
CA VAL A 588 -25.30 11.18 -6.45
C VAL A 588 -26.72 11.68 -6.27
N THR A 589 -27.42 11.98 -7.37
CA THR A 589 -28.86 12.30 -7.27
C THR A 589 -29.63 11.10 -6.69
N PRO A 590 -30.81 11.27 -6.08
CA PRO A 590 -31.60 10.15 -5.57
C PRO A 590 -31.84 9.04 -6.59
N ARG A 591 -31.98 9.41 -7.87
CA ARG A 591 -32.08 8.46 -8.99
C ARG A 591 -30.75 7.72 -9.23
N MET A 592 -29.62 8.43 -9.27
CA MET A 592 -28.31 7.79 -9.37
C MET A 592 -27.97 6.94 -8.15
N VAL A 593 -28.44 7.28 -6.94
CA VAL A 593 -28.24 6.47 -5.73
C VAL A 593 -28.91 5.14 -5.94
N LEU A 594 -30.11 5.17 -6.51
CA LEU A 594 -30.87 3.98 -6.82
C LEU A 594 -30.17 3.11 -7.86
N ASP A 595 -29.73 3.71 -8.96
CA ASP A 595 -29.00 3.01 -10.01
C ASP A 595 -27.70 2.41 -9.43
N ARG A 596 -26.88 3.20 -8.74
CA ARG A 596 -25.60 2.76 -8.13
C ARG A 596 -25.73 1.72 -7.01
N LEU A 597 -26.88 1.59 -6.35
CA LEU A 597 -27.14 0.56 -5.33
C LEU A 597 -27.53 -0.79 -5.93
N LEU A 598 -28.03 -0.81 -7.18
CA LEU A 598 -28.50 -2.01 -7.87
C LEU A 598 -27.58 -2.43 -9.03
N ASP A 599 -26.83 -1.48 -9.56
CA ASP A 599 -25.84 -1.66 -10.61
C ASP A 599 -24.53 -2.22 -10.02
N PRO A 600 -23.99 -3.34 -10.54
CA PRO A 600 -22.73 -3.95 -10.10
C PRO A 600 -21.49 -3.11 -10.48
N THR A 601 -21.44 -1.86 -10.04
CA THR A 601 -20.33 -0.91 -10.21
C THR A 601 -19.55 -0.66 -8.92
N LEU A 602 -18.63 0.32 -8.91
CA LEU A 602 -17.78 0.70 -7.75
C LEU A 602 -18.56 1.08 -6.48
N HIS A 603 -19.86 1.31 -6.60
CA HIS A 603 -20.75 1.69 -5.51
C HIS A 603 -21.72 0.56 -5.11
N TYR A 604 -21.60 -0.64 -5.65
CA TYR A 604 -22.50 -1.73 -5.33
C TYR A 604 -22.30 -2.24 -3.88
N PRO A 605 -23.32 -2.19 -3.01
CA PRO A 605 -23.24 -2.75 -1.65
C PRO A 605 -23.51 -4.27 -1.61
N GLY A 606 -24.03 -4.86 -2.69
CA GLY A 606 -24.61 -6.21 -2.72
C GLY A 606 -26.13 -6.17 -2.61
N ALA A 607 -26.87 -6.71 -3.58
CA ALA A 607 -28.33 -6.79 -3.56
C ALA A 607 -28.82 -7.59 -2.36
N VAL A 608 -28.10 -8.66 -2.00
CA VAL A 608 -28.42 -9.48 -0.84
C VAL A 608 -28.11 -8.73 0.46
N VAL A 609 -27.02 -7.97 0.50
CA VAL A 609 -26.65 -7.11 1.64
C VAL A 609 -27.68 -6.00 1.84
N LEU A 610 -28.15 -5.38 0.76
CA LEU A 610 -29.16 -4.34 0.78
C LEU A 610 -30.51 -4.87 1.29
N LEU A 611 -30.97 -6.02 0.77
CA LEU A 611 -32.18 -6.68 1.25
C LEU A 611 -32.11 -6.97 2.76
N LEU A 612 -31.00 -7.56 3.21
CA LEU A 612 -30.80 -7.87 4.63
C LEU A 612 -30.72 -6.59 5.48
N SER A 613 -30.14 -5.52 4.96
CA SER A 613 -30.09 -4.22 5.64
C SER A 613 -31.49 -3.64 5.86
N ILE A 614 -32.36 -3.71 4.85
CA ILE A 614 -33.78 -3.29 4.95
C ILE A 614 -34.52 -4.16 5.98
N LEU A 615 -34.31 -5.49 5.95
CA LEU A 615 -34.91 -6.41 6.92
C LEU A 615 -34.45 -6.13 8.36
N ALA A 616 -33.20 -5.67 8.55
CA ALA A 616 -32.67 -5.33 9.86
C ALA A 616 -33.49 -4.24 10.56
N VAL A 617 -34.04 -3.29 9.80
CA VAL A 617 -34.90 -2.21 10.30
C VAL A 617 -36.14 -2.78 10.98
N VAL A 618 -36.72 -3.86 10.44
CA VAL A 618 -37.91 -4.49 11.00
C VAL A 618 -37.55 -5.46 12.13
N PHE A 619 -36.55 -6.32 11.89
CA PHE A 619 -36.23 -7.42 12.79
C PHE A 619 -35.51 -6.94 14.06
N THR A 620 -34.67 -5.92 13.95
CA THR A 620 -33.74 -5.54 15.03
C THR A 620 -33.89 -4.10 15.52
N ARG A 621 -35.00 -3.40 15.22
CA ARG A 621 -35.28 -2.03 15.70
C ARG A 621 -35.17 -1.82 17.22
N GLY A 622 -35.25 -2.89 18.01
CA GLY A 622 -35.04 -2.85 19.46
C GLY A 622 -33.58 -2.64 19.88
N ARG A 623 -32.62 -2.97 19.01
CA ARG A 623 -31.18 -2.89 19.30
C ARG A 623 -30.69 -1.45 19.06
N PRO A 624 -30.02 -0.81 20.05
CA PRO A 624 -29.49 0.54 19.89
C PRO A 624 -28.52 0.68 18.71
N ALA A 625 -27.65 -0.32 18.49
CA ALA A 625 -26.69 -0.32 17.39
C ALA A 625 -27.35 -0.31 16.02
N THR A 626 -28.46 -1.05 15.84
CA THR A 626 -29.24 -1.01 14.59
C THR A 626 -29.73 0.40 14.29
N ARG A 627 -30.26 1.12 15.30
CA ARG A 627 -30.75 2.49 15.10
C ARG A 627 -29.62 3.44 14.70
N PHE A 628 -28.46 3.31 15.35
CA PHE A 628 -27.28 4.10 14.99
C PHE A 628 -26.87 3.86 13.54
N PHE A 629 -26.70 2.61 13.11
CA PHE A 629 -26.27 2.32 11.74
C PHE A 629 -27.33 2.64 10.68
N VAL A 630 -28.63 2.62 11.01
CA VAL A 630 -29.68 3.16 10.14
C VAL A 630 -29.50 4.68 9.96
N VAL A 631 -29.40 5.43 11.06
CA VAL A 631 -29.22 6.89 11.00
C VAL A 631 -27.91 7.26 10.31
N PHE A 632 -26.82 6.54 10.61
CA PHE A 632 -25.52 6.74 10.00
C PHE A 632 -25.54 6.45 8.49
N GLY A 633 -26.17 5.35 8.06
CA GLY A 633 -26.33 5.04 6.63
C GLY A 633 -27.18 6.07 5.89
N VAL A 634 -28.30 6.50 6.47
CA VAL A 634 -29.14 7.56 5.89
C VAL A 634 -28.40 8.89 5.82
N ALA A 635 -27.65 9.26 6.86
CA ALA A 635 -26.83 10.47 6.87
C ALA A 635 -25.74 10.40 5.79
N ALA A 636 -25.06 9.26 5.62
CA ALA A 636 -24.07 9.07 4.57
C ALA A 636 -24.69 9.16 3.16
N LEU A 637 -25.85 8.54 2.93
CA LEU A 637 -26.57 8.66 1.65
C LEU A 637 -27.05 10.10 1.41
N THR A 638 -27.46 10.81 2.46
CA THR A 638 -27.85 12.22 2.38
C THR A 638 -26.65 13.07 2.01
N LEU A 639 -25.50 12.88 2.65
CA LEU A 639 -24.26 13.60 2.32
C LEU A 639 -23.69 13.21 0.95
N ALA A 640 -24.09 12.08 0.37
CA ALA A 640 -23.68 11.72 -0.98
C ALA A 640 -24.41 12.53 -2.06
N THR A 641 -25.48 13.26 -1.72
CA THR A 641 -26.28 13.99 -2.71
C THR A 641 -25.62 15.29 -3.16
N PRO A 642 -25.83 15.74 -4.42
CA PRO A 642 -25.23 16.98 -4.93
C PRO A 642 -25.91 18.25 -4.42
N PHE A 643 -27.12 18.14 -3.82
CA PHE A 643 -27.87 19.30 -3.34
C PHE A 643 -27.72 19.49 -1.82
N GLU A 644 -27.69 20.75 -1.42
CA GLU A 644 -27.62 21.13 -0.02
C GLU A 644 -28.91 20.73 0.72
N THR A 645 -28.76 19.99 1.81
CA THR A 645 -29.85 19.61 2.74
C THR A 645 -29.58 20.23 4.10
N PRO A 646 -30.54 20.25 5.04
CA PRO A 646 -30.30 20.78 6.39
C PRO A 646 -29.10 20.13 7.10
N LEU A 647 -28.79 18.87 6.79
CA LEU A 647 -27.60 18.20 7.30
C LEU A 647 -26.31 18.81 6.72
N HIS A 648 -26.28 19.10 5.41
CA HIS A 648 -25.16 19.78 4.78
C HIS A 648 -24.96 21.16 5.39
N SER A 649 -26.01 21.99 5.44
CA SER A 649 -25.93 23.35 5.99
C SER A 649 -25.42 23.34 7.44
N ALA A 650 -25.89 22.40 8.26
CA ALA A 650 -25.40 22.26 9.63
C ALA A 650 -23.91 21.92 9.69
N LEU A 651 -23.42 21.02 8.83
CA LEU A 651 -22.00 20.67 8.80
C LEU A 651 -21.13 21.78 8.20
N TYR A 652 -21.62 22.53 7.20
CA TYR A 652 -20.91 23.69 6.63
C TYR A 652 -20.69 24.79 7.67
N VAL A 653 -21.65 25.00 8.58
CA VAL A 653 -21.52 25.99 9.66
C VAL A 653 -20.62 25.51 10.80
N VAL A 654 -20.69 24.22 11.15
CA VAL A 654 -20.04 23.70 12.36
C VAL A 654 -18.62 23.24 12.12
N LEU A 655 -18.34 22.67 10.94
CA LEU A 655 -17.06 22.05 10.64
C LEU A 655 -16.22 22.97 9.76
N PRO A 656 -14.98 23.27 10.17
CA PRO A 656 -14.12 24.16 9.40
C PRO A 656 -13.86 23.56 8.02
N ARG A 657 -14.04 24.36 6.98
CA ARG A 657 -13.72 24.01 5.59
C ARG A 657 -14.43 22.77 5.02
N PHE A 658 -15.51 22.32 5.66
CA PHE A 658 -16.20 21.12 5.22
C PHE A 658 -16.91 21.35 3.89
N GLU A 659 -17.39 22.58 3.63
CA GLU A 659 -18.08 22.93 2.40
C GLU A 659 -17.18 22.79 1.17
N GLU A 660 -16.00 23.39 1.22
CA GLU A 660 -14.98 23.42 0.16
C GLU A 660 -14.50 22.01 -0.16
N LEU A 661 -14.23 21.20 0.87
CA LEU A 661 -13.79 19.83 0.68
C LEU A 661 -14.94 18.92 0.23
N HIS A 662 -16.11 19.00 0.84
CA HIS A 662 -17.19 18.04 0.60
C HIS A 662 -17.84 18.21 -0.77
N LYS A 663 -18.12 19.47 -1.20
CA LYS A 663 -18.82 19.76 -2.46
C LYS A 663 -18.11 19.23 -3.69
N HIS A 664 -16.78 19.16 -3.67
CA HIS A 664 -16.01 18.65 -4.80
C HIS A 664 -16.44 17.23 -5.24
N TRP A 665 -16.55 16.27 -4.30
CA TRP A 665 -16.98 14.89 -4.59
C TRP A 665 -17.75 14.27 -3.39
N PRO A 666 -19.02 14.64 -3.18
CA PRO A 666 -19.80 14.25 -2.01
C PRO A 666 -19.96 12.74 -1.84
N GLU A 667 -20.04 11.98 -2.94
CA GLU A 667 -20.24 10.51 -2.90
C GLU A 667 -19.12 9.74 -2.21
N ARG A 668 -17.93 10.35 -2.03
CA ARG A 668 -16.79 9.73 -1.33
C ARG A 668 -17.10 9.46 0.15
N VAL A 669 -18.16 10.05 0.71
CA VAL A 669 -18.68 9.67 2.04
C VAL A 669 -19.04 8.17 2.12
N SER A 670 -19.33 7.52 0.98
CA SER A 670 -19.57 6.08 0.88
C SER A 670 -18.39 5.22 1.40
N VAL A 671 -17.16 5.72 1.34
CA VAL A 671 -15.94 5.05 1.83
C VAL A 671 -16.09 4.61 3.30
N VAL A 672 -16.77 5.42 4.13
CA VAL A 672 -17.08 5.07 5.52
C VAL A 672 -18.54 4.65 5.72
N GLY A 673 -19.46 5.14 4.88
CA GLY A 673 -20.89 4.89 4.97
C GLY A 673 -21.26 3.41 4.85
N TYR A 674 -20.52 2.61 4.06
CA TYR A 674 -20.89 1.23 3.74
C TYR A 674 -20.77 0.26 4.92
N MET A 675 -20.09 0.67 5.99
CA MET A 675 -20.11 -0.03 7.27
C MET A 675 -21.54 -0.16 7.83
N ALA A 676 -22.45 0.77 7.52
CA ALA A 676 -23.86 0.69 7.87
C ALA A 676 -24.54 -0.54 7.26
N PHE A 677 -24.45 -0.69 5.93
CA PHE A 677 -25.05 -1.82 5.22
C PHE A 677 -24.48 -3.15 5.72
N ALA A 678 -23.16 -3.23 5.87
CA ALA A 678 -22.51 -4.43 6.38
C ALA A 678 -22.99 -4.81 7.80
N PHE A 679 -23.07 -3.84 8.72
CA PHE A 679 -23.57 -4.10 10.08
C PHE A 679 -25.03 -4.54 10.08
N LEU A 680 -25.89 -3.83 9.33
CA LEU A 680 -27.32 -4.09 9.29
C LEU A 680 -27.62 -5.45 8.67
N ALA A 681 -26.96 -5.82 7.58
CA ALA A 681 -27.07 -7.15 6.99
C ALA A 681 -26.69 -8.25 7.99
N GLY A 682 -25.57 -8.07 8.71
CA GLY A 682 -25.17 -8.96 9.80
C GLY A 682 -26.20 -9.03 10.92
N ALA A 683 -26.82 -7.91 11.29
CA ALA A 683 -27.84 -7.85 12.34
C ALA A 683 -29.13 -8.59 11.95
N ALA A 684 -29.56 -8.49 10.70
CA ALA A 684 -30.70 -9.25 10.19
C ALA A 684 -30.41 -10.76 10.19
N ALA A 685 -29.24 -11.17 9.71
CA ALA A 685 -28.83 -12.58 9.73
C ALA A 685 -28.71 -13.13 11.17
N ASP A 686 -28.20 -12.34 12.10
CA ASP A 686 -28.15 -12.70 13.52
C ASP A 686 -29.55 -12.91 14.12
N ALA A 687 -30.49 -12.01 13.79
CA ALA A 687 -31.88 -12.12 14.25
C ALA A 687 -32.57 -13.37 13.69
N LEU A 688 -32.38 -13.67 12.40
CA LEU A 688 -32.91 -14.86 11.75
C LEU A 688 -32.37 -16.16 12.37
N ALA A 689 -31.09 -16.17 12.77
CA ALA A 689 -30.45 -17.36 13.35
C ALA A 689 -30.80 -17.56 14.83
N ARG A 690 -30.79 -16.49 15.64
CA ARG A 690 -30.84 -16.58 17.11
C ARG A 690 -32.19 -16.22 17.72
N GLU A 691 -32.98 -15.37 17.08
CA GLU A 691 -34.23 -14.88 17.64
C GLU A 691 -35.41 -15.73 17.14
N ARG A 692 -36.36 -16.06 18.03
CA ARG A 692 -37.65 -16.63 17.63
C ARG A 692 -38.56 -15.49 17.19
N LEU A 693 -38.37 -15.02 15.96
CA LEU A 693 -39.21 -13.98 15.38
C LEU A 693 -40.64 -14.52 15.16
N PRO A 694 -41.69 -13.81 15.61
CA PRO A 694 -43.07 -14.24 15.38
C PRO A 694 -43.42 -14.16 13.89
N ARG A 695 -44.27 -15.08 13.41
CA ARG A 695 -44.66 -15.20 12.00
C ARG A 695 -45.13 -13.87 11.39
N ARG A 696 -45.86 -13.04 12.15
CA ARG A 696 -46.30 -11.70 11.71
C ARG A 696 -45.14 -10.75 11.42
N ARG A 697 -44.06 -10.77 12.21
CA ARG A 697 -42.86 -9.95 11.94
C ARG A 697 -42.09 -10.46 10.74
N LEU A 698 -42.04 -11.76 10.53
CA LEU A 698 -41.38 -12.38 9.37
C LEU A 698 -42.12 -12.02 8.08
N LEU A 699 -43.44 -12.23 8.03
CA LEU A 699 -44.28 -11.86 6.88
C LEU A 699 -44.30 -10.35 6.64
N GLY A 700 -44.41 -9.54 7.70
CA GLY A 700 -44.36 -8.09 7.58
C GLY A 700 -43.00 -7.57 7.11
N GLY A 701 -41.91 -8.17 7.58
CA GLY A 701 -40.55 -7.85 7.13
C GLY A 701 -40.32 -8.25 5.66
N ALA A 702 -40.73 -9.46 5.28
CA ALA A 702 -40.64 -9.92 3.89
C ALA A 702 -41.47 -9.07 2.94
N GLY A 703 -42.71 -8.72 3.32
CA GLY A 703 -43.57 -7.83 2.55
C GLY A 703 -42.98 -6.42 2.43
N PHE A 704 -42.48 -5.84 3.53
CA PHE A 704 -41.82 -4.54 3.52
C PHE A 704 -40.57 -4.54 2.65
N ALA A 705 -39.69 -5.53 2.79
CA ALA A 705 -38.47 -5.62 2.01
C ALA A 705 -38.76 -5.88 0.53
N GLY A 706 -39.74 -6.72 0.21
CA GLY A 706 -40.20 -6.95 -1.17
C GLY A 706 -40.76 -5.68 -1.82
N LEU A 707 -41.61 -4.93 -1.11
CA LEU A 707 -42.14 -3.65 -1.59
C LEU A 707 -41.06 -2.59 -1.74
N ALA A 708 -40.13 -2.49 -0.77
CA ALA A 708 -39.01 -1.55 -0.84
C ALA A 708 -38.14 -1.87 -2.06
N MET A 709 -37.79 -3.14 -2.26
CA MET A 709 -36.98 -3.53 -3.41
C MET A 709 -37.73 -3.41 -4.73
N LEU A 710 -39.05 -3.65 -4.77
CA LEU A 710 -39.86 -3.38 -5.96
C LEU A 710 -39.90 -1.88 -6.29
N ALA A 711 -40.05 -1.03 -5.26
CA ALA A 711 -40.00 0.41 -5.45
C ALA A 711 -38.62 0.85 -5.97
N LEU A 712 -37.54 0.25 -5.43
CA LEU A 712 -36.19 0.47 -5.93
C LEU A 712 -36.05 -0.01 -7.40
N ALA A 713 -36.58 -1.18 -7.75
CA ALA A 713 -36.54 -1.71 -9.11
C ALA A 713 -37.33 -0.88 -10.12
N VAL A 714 -38.51 -0.38 -9.74
CA VAL A 714 -39.40 0.42 -10.60
C VAL A 714 -38.88 1.83 -10.81
N ALA A 715 -38.18 2.39 -9.82
CA ALA A 715 -37.64 3.75 -9.92
C ALA A 715 -36.26 3.82 -10.60
N GLY A 716 -35.53 2.70 -10.73
CA GLY A 716 -34.32 2.61 -11.55
C GLY A 716 -34.68 2.29 -13.00
N THR A 717 -34.11 2.99 -13.98
CA THR A 717 -34.55 2.85 -15.38
C THR A 717 -33.88 1.73 -16.17
N ASP A 718 -32.80 1.13 -15.65
CA ASP A 718 -31.97 0.15 -16.36
C ASP A 718 -31.47 -0.99 -15.45
N ALA A 719 -32.18 -1.29 -14.35
CA ALA A 719 -31.75 -2.32 -13.41
C ALA A 719 -31.70 -3.72 -14.08
N PRO A 720 -30.56 -4.43 -14.05
CA PRO A 720 -30.44 -5.74 -14.68
C PRO A 720 -31.44 -6.74 -14.07
N VAL A 721 -31.92 -7.70 -14.87
CA VAL A 721 -32.93 -8.70 -14.45
C VAL A 721 -32.35 -9.65 -13.39
N GLU A 722 -31.03 -9.83 -13.39
CA GLU A 722 -30.25 -10.71 -12.55
C GLU A 722 -30.33 -10.37 -11.04
N PRO A 723 -30.12 -9.12 -10.57
CA PRO A 723 -30.34 -8.76 -9.17
C PRO A 723 -31.78 -8.98 -8.71
N LEU A 724 -32.77 -8.81 -9.59
CA LEU A 724 -34.18 -9.08 -9.27
C LEU A 724 -34.45 -10.59 -9.09
N ILE A 725 -33.78 -11.44 -9.87
CA ILE A 725 -33.82 -12.91 -9.71
C ILE A 725 -33.11 -13.33 -8.41
N ALA A 726 -31.91 -12.81 -8.14
CA ALA A 726 -31.18 -13.08 -6.90
C ALA A 726 -32.01 -12.68 -5.67
N LEU A 727 -32.70 -11.55 -5.76
CA LEU A 727 -33.60 -11.07 -4.73
C LEU A 727 -34.81 -11.99 -4.52
N ALA A 728 -35.42 -12.46 -5.60
CA ALA A 728 -36.54 -13.40 -5.55
C ALA A 728 -36.11 -14.75 -4.95
N VAL A 729 -34.92 -15.25 -5.29
CA VAL A 729 -34.33 -16.47 -4.72
C VAL A 729 -34.04 -16.29 -3.23
N VAL A 730 -33.43 -15.18 -2.83
CA VAL A 730 -33.15 -14.93 -1.40
C VAL A 730 -34.43 -14.71 -0.61
N ALA A 731 -35.42 -14.00 -1.16
CA ALA A 731 -36.73 -13.86 -0.53
C ALA A 731 -37.44 -15.22 -0.38
N ALA A 732 -37.36 -16.09 -1.40
CA ALA A 732 -37.88 -17.46 -1.35
C ALA A 732 -37.13 -18.32 -0.32
N MET A 733 -35.80 -18.24 -0.27
CA MET A 733 -34.98 -18.97 0.71
C MET A 733 -35.21 -18.50 2.15
N LEU A 734 -35.31 -17.19 2.37
CA LEU A 734 -35.65 -16.60 3.68
C LEU A 734 -37.05 -16.99 4.11
N THR A 735 -38.00 -17.07 3.18
CA THR A 735 -39.36 -17.52 3.43
C THR A 735 -39.39 -19.01 3.77
N LEU A 736 -38.76 -19.88 2.98
CA LEU A 736 -38.63 -21.32 3.24
C LEU A 736 -37.90 -21.60 4.57
N PHE A 737 -36.87 -20.82 4.88
CA PHE A 737 -36.11 -20.90 6.13
C PHE A 737 -36.95 -20.49 7.35
N CYS A 738 -37.68 -19.38 7.26
CA CYS A 738 -38.60 -18.91 8.29
C CYS A 738 -39.75 -19.89 8.55
N LEU A 739 -40.13 -20.65 7.53
CA LEU A 739 -41.13 -21.72 7.60
C LEU A 739 -40.53 -23.05 8.12
N SER A 740 -39.20 -23.21 8.11
CA SER A 740 -38.53 -24.43 8.56
C SER A 740 -38.53 -24.59 10.09
N ARG A 741 -38.98 -25.75 10.59
CA ARG A 741 -38.94 -26.11 12.02
C ARG A 741 -37.60 -26.71 12.47
N MET A 742 -36.69 -26.95 11.54
CA MET A 742 -35.44 -27.67 11.80
C MET A 742 -34.38 -26.77 12.42
N GLN A 743 -33.98 -27.10 13.65
CA GLN A 743 -32.95 -26.34 14.38
C GLN A 743 -31.58 -26.37 13.67
N ALA A 744 -31.29 -27.43 12.91
CA ALA A 744 -30.07 -27.55 12.11
C ALA A 744 -29.97 -26.49 11.00
N LEU A 745 -31.07 -26.18 10.30
CA LEU A 745 -31.08 -25.13 9.26
C LEU A 745 -30.69 -23.77 9.84
N ARG A 746 -31.07 -23.45 11.09
CA ARG A 746 -30.76 -22.16 11.74
C ARG A 746 -29.27 -21.92 11.98
N TRP A 747 -28.48 -22.98 12.14
CA TRP A 747 -27.03 -22.88 12.29
C TRP A 747 -26.30 -22.81 10.95
N VAL A 748 -26.88 -23.38 9.89
CA VAL A 748 -26.30 -23.40 8.53
C VAL A 748 -26.65 -22.13 7.75
N ALA A 749 -27.79 -21.50 8.01
CA ALA A 749 -28.27 -20.33 7.27
C ALA A 749 -27.28 -19.14 7.21
N PRO A 750 -26.59 -18.74 8.29
CA PRO A 750 -25.60 -17.67 8.19
C PRO A 750 -24.42 -18.03 7.28
N LEU A 751 -24.04 -19.32 7.19
CA LEU A 751 -22.97 -19.78 6.30
C LEU A 751 -23.43 -19.79 4.84
N LEU A 752 -24.68 -20.20 4.57
CA LEU A 752 -25.27 -20.12 3.23
C LEU A 752 -25.42 -18.66 2.78
N LEU A 753 -25.92 -17.78 3.65
CA LEU A 753 -25.99 -16.34 3.36
C LEU A 753 -24.61 -15.74 3.13
N ALA A 754 -23.60 -16.14 3.91
CA ALA A 754 -22.22 -15.72 3.70
C ALA A 754 -21.69 -16.18 2.33
N ALA A 755 -21.97 -17.42 1.92
CA ALA A 755 -21.60 -17.90 0.59
C ALA A 755 -22.31 -17.14 -0.52
N ILE A 756 -23.62 -16.90 -0.40
CA ILE A 756 -24.42 -16.13 -1.38
C ILE A 756 -23.90 -14.70 -1.49
N VAL A 757 -23.67 -14.00 -0.36
CA VAL A 757 -23.13 -12.63 -0.36
C VAL A 757 -21.73 -12.60 -0.96
N THR A 758 -20.89 -13.60 -0.68
CA THR A 758 -19.56 -13.70 -1.29
C THR A 758 -19.68 -13.83 -2.81
N THR A 759 -20.58 -14.70 -3.30
CA THR A 759 -20.81 -14.88 -4.73
C THR A 759 -21.39 -13.64 -5.39
N ASP A 760 -22.40 -13.00 -4.79
CA ASP A 760 -23.02 -11.75 -5.27
C ASP A 760 -21.98 -10.65 -5.47
N LEU A 761 -21.15 -10.40 -4.45
CA LEU A 761 -20.16 -9.33 -4.49
C LEU A 761 -18.98 -9.63 -5.43
N LEU A 762 -18.47 -10.88 -5.44
CA LEU A 762 -17.40 -11.27 -6.38
C LEU A 762 -17.88 -11.30 -7.84
N TRP A 763 -19.14 -11.68 -8.07
CA TRP A 763 -19.75 -11.65 -9.40
C TRP A 763 -19.95 -10.22 -9.88
N ALA A 764 -20.52 -9.35 -9.04
CA ALA A 764 -20.71 -7.95 -9.37
C ALA A 764 -19.41 -7.26 -9.77
N PHE A 765 -18.31 -7.56 -9.06
CA PHE A 765 -17.01 -6.99 -9.38
C PHE A 765 -16.47 -7.37 -10.78
N ARG A 766 -16.92 -8.48 -11.40
CA ARG A 766 -16.59 -8.78 -12.82
C ARG A 766 -17.09 -7.70 -13.78
N GLY A 767 -18.26 -7.12 -13.53
CA GLY A 767 -18.82 -6.05 -14.35
C GLY A 767 -17.98 -4.76 -14.27
N VAL A 768 -17.49 -4.44 -13.07
CA VAL A 768 -16.64 -3.27 -12.77
C VAL A 768 -15.36 -3.26 -13.59
N SER A 769 -14.71 -4.41 -13.80
CA SER A 769 -13.47 -4.50 -14.59
C SER A 769 -13.61 -4.01 -16.04
N ALA A 770 -14.82 -4.05 -16.62
CA ALA A 770 -15.05 -3.73 -18.02
C ALA A 770 -15.42 -2.26 -18.30
N GLN A 771 -15.77 -1.46 -17.28
CA GLN A 771 -16.43 -0.14 -17.45
C GLN A 771 -15.78 1.01 -16.66
N ALA A 772 -14.55 0.85 -16.15
CA ALA A 772 -13.96 1.86 -15.26
C ALA A 772 -13.51 3.15 -16.00
N PRO A 773 -13.58 4.32 -15.35
CA PRO A 773 -13.06 5.58 -15.90
C PRO A 773 -11.52 5.55 -16.08
N TYR A 774 -10.97 6.50 -16.84
CA TYR A 774 -9.52 6.72 -17.02
C TYR A 774 -8.74 5.56 -17.65
N GLY A 775 -9.30 4.96 -18.69
CA GLY A 775 -8.65 3.84 -19.39
C GLY A 775 -9.07 2.45 -18.92
N GLY A 776 -9.80 2.35 -17.82
CA GLY A 776 -10.32 1.08 -17.31
C GLY A 776 -9.35 0.34 -16.39
N TYR A 777 -9.75 -0.85 -15.96
CA TYR A 777 -8.88 -1.78 -15.24
C TYR A 777 -8.30 -2.80 -16.22
N HIS A 778 -7.00 -3.03 -16.13
CA HIS A 778 -6.28 -3.95 -17.02
C HIS A 778 -5.66 -5.08 -16.22
N ARG A 779 -5.62 -6.27 -16.80
CA ARG A 779 -4.81 -7.36 -16.27
C ARG A 779 -3.41 -7.24 -16.84
N VAL A 780 -2.45 -6.93 -15.98
CA VAL A 780 -1.03 -6.79 -16.35
C VAL A 780 -0.19 -7.78 -15.54
N ASP A 781 0.85 -8.30 -16.16
CA ASP A 781 1.94 -8.95 -15.42
C ASP A 781 2.76 -7.84 -14.73
N LEU A 782 2.77 -7.80 -13.40
CA LEU A 782 3.43 -6.71 -12.67
C LEU A 782 4.94 -6.76 -12.80
N ASP A 783 5.54 -7.95 -12.96
CA ASP A 783 6.98 -8.05 -13.15
C ASP A 783 7.34 -7.43 -14.51
N ALA A 784 6.72 -7.91 -15.59
CA ALA A 784 6.96 -7.39 -16.95
C ALA A 784 6.59 -5.90 -17.09
N TYR A 785 5.49 -5.47 -16.45
CA TYR A 785 5.01 -4.09 -16.55
C TYR A 785 6.00 -3.04 -16.02
N TYR A 786 6.76 -3.39 -14.98
CA TYR A 786 7.74 -2.50 -14.36
C TYR A 786 9.19 -2.81 -14.76
N GLU A 787 9.41 -3.74 -15.70
CA GLU A 787 10.75 -3.95 -16.24
C GLU A 787 11.24 -2.69 -17.00
N PRO A 788 12.54 -2.34 -16.89
CA PRO A 788 13.10 -1.20 -17.59
C PRO A 788 13.08 -1.44 -19.10
N THR A 789 12.53 -0.48 -19.84
CA THR A 789 12.51 -0.50 -21.32
C THR A 789 13.88 -0.15 -21.91
N GLY A 790 14.05 -0.33 -23.22
CA GLY A 790 15.24 0.11 -23.95
C GLY A 790 15.52 1.62 -23.78
N ALA A 791 14.45 2.42 -23.77
CA ALA A 791 14.52 3.85 -23.48
C ALA A 791 15.11 4.15 -22.09
N VAL A 792 14.68 3.41 -21.06
CA VAL A 792 15.18 3.55 -19.70
C VAL A 792 16.67 3.24 -19.63
N ALA A 793 17.11 2.17 -20.29
CA ALA A 793 18.51 1.78 -20.34
C ALA A 793 19.37 2.88 -20.98
N TYR A 794 18.94 3.41 -22.12
CA TYR A 794 19.63 4.50 -22.82
C TYR A 794 19.72 5.77 -21.96
N LEU A 795 18.61 6.23 -21.38
CA LEU A 795 18.58 7.45 -20.57
C LEU A 795 19.47 7.33 -19.32
N ARG A 796 19.49 6.17 -18.67
CA ARG A 796 20.35 5.92 -17.51
C ARG A 796 21.84 6.00 -17.86
N GLU A 797 22.22 5.40 -18.98
CA GLU A 797 23.60 5.46 -19.47
C GLU A 797 24.02 6.91 -19.76
N ARG A 798 23.20 7.65 -20.51
CA ARG A 798 23.51 9.04 -20.88
C ARG A 798 23.48 10.02 -19.71
N SER A 799 22.58 9.81 -18.75
CA SER A 799 22.47 10.67 -17.57
C SER A 799 23.63 10.49 -16.60
N ALA A 800 24.37 9.37 -16.67
CA ALA A 800 25.56 9.16 -15.87
C ALA A 800 26.74 10.07 -16.30
N ASP A 801 26.86 10.33 -17.60
CA ASP A 801 27.95 11.14 -18.16
C ASP A 801 27.63 12.65 -18.15
N ALA A 802 26.38 13.00 -18.47
CA ALA A 802 25.92 14.39 -18.54
C ALA A 802 24.43 14.47 -18.15
N PRO A 803 24.11 14.92 -16.92
CA PRO A 803 22.75 14.96 -16.41
C PRO A 803 21.82 15.76 -17.32
N GLY A 804 20.69 15.16 -17.69
CA GLY A 804 19.66 15.79 -18.49
C GLY A 804 18.30 15.19 -18.16
N ARG A 805 17.28 16.05 -18.04
CA ARG A 805 15.90 15.60 -17.80
C ARG A 805 15.25 15.15 -19.09
N TYR A 806 14.21 14.32 -18.94
CA TYR A 806 13.39 13.89 -20.06
C TYR A 806 11.96 14.42 -19.95
N ILE A 807 11.26 14.38 -21.09
CA ILE A 807 9.80 14.43 -21.17
C ILE A 807 9.27 13.29 -22.02
N GLY A 808 8.20 12.63 -21.59
CA GLY A 808 7.36 11.78 -22.43
C GLY A 808 6.23 12.60 -23.05
N TYR A 809 6.13 12.64 -24.39
CA TYR A 809 5.16 13.49 -25.07
C TYR A 809 3.72 12.90 -25.08
N ASP A 810 2.99 13.08 -23.96
CA ASP A 810 1.62 12.59 -23.67
C ASP A 810 0.42 13.37 -24.27
N PRO A 811 0.49 14.64 -24.74
CA PRO A 811 -0.68 15.34 -25.31
C PRO A 811 -1.33 14.63 -26.50
N ALA A 812 -0.59 13.69 -27.08
CA ALA A 812 -1.01 12.80 -28.12
C ALA A 812 -2.29 12.03 -27.72
N ARG A 813 -3.31 12.07 -28.58
CA ARG A 813 -4.45 11.16 -28.46
C ARG A 813 -4.29 9.99 -29.43
N ARG A 814 -4.47 8.77 -28.97
CA ARG A 814 -4.46 7.54 -29.78
C ARG A 814 -5.86 6.91 -29.79
N ALA A 815 -6.25 6.38 -30.94
CA ALA A 815 -7.50 5.63 -31.08
C ALA A 815 -7.35 4.25 -30.44
N ARG A 816 -8.26 3.90 -29.54
CA ARG A 816 -8.40 2.55 -28.99
C ARG A 816 -9.00 1.59 -30.02
N ALA A 817 -8.96 0.30 -29.69
CA ALA A 817 -9.67 -0.75 -30.43
C ALA A 817 -11.19 -0.52 -30.56
N ASP A 818 -11.80 0.29 -29.69
CA ASP A 818 -13.21 0.71 -29.72
C ASP A 818 -13.45 2.03 -30.49
N ASN A 819 -12.44 2.54 -31.18
CA ASN A 819 -12.44 3.78 -31.97
C ASN A 819 -12.59 5.08 -31.15
N GLN A 820 -12.51 5.02 -29.81
CA GLN A 820 -12.41 6.23 -28.98
C GLN A 820 -10.97 6.75 -28.96
N THR A 821 -10.78 8.08 -29.00
CA THR A 821 -9.45 8.68 -28.91
C THR A 821 -9.17 9.18 -27.49
N MET A 822 -8.12 8.67 -26.84
CA MET A 822 -7.72 9.05 -25.48
C MET A 822 -6.23 9.42 -25.41
N LEU A 823 -5.83 10.16 -24.37
CA LEU A 823 -4.42 10.45 -24.08
C LEU A 823 -3.63 9.15 -23.82
N TYR A 824 -2.31 9.18 -24.07
CA TYR A 824 -1.44 8.02 -23.85
C TYR A 824 -1.49 7.59 -22.37
N ARG A 825 -1.55 8.53 -21.42
CA ARG A 825 -1.66 8.21 -20.00
C ARG A 825 -2.82 7.30 -19.63
N TYR A 826 -3.94 7.34 -20.36
CA TYR A 826 -5.10 6.48 -20.11
C TYR A 826 -4.96 5.11 -20.79
N GLN A 827 -3.93 4.93 -21.62
CA GLN A 827 -3.50 3.68 -22.23
C GLN A 827 -2.29 3.10 -21.49
N PHE A 828 -2.20 3.35 -20.17
CA PHE A 828 -1.06 2.98 -19.31
C PHE A 828 -0.68 1.49 -19.34
N ALA A 829 -1.52 0.60 -19.87
CA ALA A 829 -1.27 -0.83 -19.97
C ALA A 829 -0.60 -1.24 -21.30
N GLU A 830 -0.56 -0.36 -22.30
CA GLU A 830 0.03 -0.62 -23.62
C GLU A 830 1.55 -0.43 -23.59
N GLU A 831 2.29 -1.32 -24.26
CA GLU A 831 3.76 -1.31 -24.29
C GLU A 831 4.32 0.00 -24.87
N GLU A 832 3.70 0.54 -25.92
CA GLU A 832 4.18 1.79 -26.52
C GLU A 832 3.99 2.98 -25.57
N THR A 833 2.91 2.98 -24.77
CA THR A 833 2.71 3.99 -23.71
C THR A 833 3.75 3.83 -22.60
N ASN A 834 4.06 2.59 -22.23
CA ASN A 834 5.04 2.29 -21.20
C ASN A 834 6.43 2.83 -21.60
N ALA A 835 6.79 2.70 -22.88
CA ALA A 835 8.06 3.16 -23.44
C ALA A 835 8.23 4.69 -23.41
N LEU A 836 7.14 5.46 -23.35
CA LEU A 836 7.18 6.93 -23.24
C LEU A 836 7.46 7.44 -21.82
N LEU A 837 7.41 6.57 -20.81
CA LEU A 837 7.68 6.91 -19.40
C LEU A 837 6.79 8.04 -18.83
N VAL A 838 5.56 8.16 -19.31
CA VAL A 838 4.55 9.12 -18.82
C VAL A 838 3.98 8.72 -17.45
N ASN A 839 3.32 9.64 -16.73
CA ASN A 839 2.70 9.42 -15.41
C ASN A 839 3.66 8.90 -14.32
N ASN A 840 4.67 9.67 -13.95
CA ASN A 840 5.62 9.38 -12.87
C ASN A 840 6.47 8.09 -13.04
N ARG A 841 6.42 7.40 -14.18
CA ARG A 841 7.16 6.14 -14.39
C ARG A 841 8.67 6.29 -14.25
N GLY A 842 9.22 7.47 -14.57
CA GLY A 842 10.63 7.79 -14.35
C GLY A 842 11.08 7.59 -12.90
N THR A 843 10.17 7.74 -11.92
CA THR A 843 10.44 7.54 -10.49
C THR A 843 10.98 6.15 -10.19
N LEU A 844 10.43 5.10 -10.80
CA LEU A 844 10.87 3.70 -10.62
C LEU A 844 12.28 3.45 -11.13
N HIS A 845 12.74 4.32 -12.02
CA HIS A 845 13.98 4.14 -12.73
C HIS A 845 15.02 5.20 -12.38
N SER A 846 14.73 6.05 -11.39
CA SER A 846 15.61 7.15 -10.99
C SER A 846 15.92 8.11 -12.15
N LEU A 847 14.94 8.32 -13.03
CA LEU A 847 15.04 9.23 -14.16
C LEU A 847 14.30 10.53 -13.82
N GLU A 848 14.98 11.67 -13.99
CA GLU A 848 14.40 12.98 -13.69
C GLU A 848 13.44 13.42 -14.80
N ASP A 849 12.18 13.59 -14.40
CA ASP A 849 11.07 14.04 -15.25
C ASP A 849 10.65 15.45 -14.82
N VAL A 850 10.42 16.32 -15.79
CA VAL A 850 9.84 17.64 -15.53
C VAL A 850 8.31 17.59 -15.53
N GLN A 851 7.70 16.51 -15.98
CA GLN A 851 6.27 16.27 -15.97
C GLN A 851 5.86 15.41 -14.76
N GLY A 852 4.58 15.05 -14.69
CA GLY A 852 4.06 14.16 -13.66
C GLY A 852 2.54 14.13 -13.59
N TYR A 853 2.01 13.17 -12.83
CA TYR A 853 0.60 13.04 -12.49
C TYR A 853 0.44 13.10 -10.97
N ASN A 854 0.04 14.26 -10.45
CA ASN A 854 -0.20 14.51 -9.03
C ASN A 854 -1.07 15.76 -8.85
N PRO A 855 -2.19 15.68 -8.09
CA PRO A 855 -3.06 16.83 -7.84
C PRO A 855 -2.41 17.97 -7.03
N VAL A 856 -1.32 17.72 -6.29
CA VAL A 856 -0.69 18.71 -5.40
C VAL A 856 0.64 19.18 -5.99
N GLN A 857 0.59 20.32 -6.69
CA GLN A 857 1.73 20.94 -7.36
C GLN A 857 2.04 22.30 -6.74
N SER A 858 3.31 22.69 -6.68
CA SER A 858 3.64 24.04 -6.21
C SER A 858 3.01 25.11 -7.13
N ARG A 859 2.52 26.21 -6.55
CA ARG A 859 1.84 27.25 -7.34
C ARG A 859 2.74 27.82 -8.44
N ARG A 860 4.02 28.06 -8.11
CA ARG A 860 5.06 28.53 -9.06
C ARG A 860 5.25 27.58 -10.22
N PHE A 861 5.24 26.28 -9.96
CA PHE A 861 5.39 25.29 -11.01
C PHE A 861 4.18 25.29 -11.96
N VAL A 862 2.96 25.45 -11.44
CA VAL A 862 1.75 25.59 -12.27
C VAL A 862 1.79 26.88 -13.12
N GLU A 863 2.22 28.00 -12.54
CA GLU A 863 2.40 29.28 -13.25
C GLU A 863 3.45 29.15 -14.37
N TYR A 864 4.58 28.48 -14.07
CA TYR A 864 5.63 28.17 -15.04
C TYR A 864 5.11 27.33 -16.20
N MET A 865 4.43 26.21 -15.90
CA MET A 865 3.89 25.30 -16.91
C MET A 865 2.76 25.95 -17.74
N THR A 866 2.03 26.90 -17.15
CA THR A 866 1.02 27.70 -17.85
C THR A 866 1.67 28.66 -18.85
N MET A 867 2.74 29.36 -18.45
CA MET A 867 3.49 30.23 -19.35
C MET A 867 4.18 29.42 -20.46
N LEU A 868 4.85 28.33 -20.10
CA LEU A 868 5.54 27.44 -21.03
C LEU A 868 4.59 26.97 -22.14
N ASN A 869 3.37 26.56 -21.79
CA ASN A 869 2.41 26.05 -22.78
C ASN A 869 1.51 27.14 -23.40
N GLY A 870 1.47 28.34 -22.83
CA GLY A 870 0.58 29.43 -23.24
C GLY A 870 -0.88 29.26 -22.80
N HIS A 871 -1.20 28.25 -21.99
CA HIS A 871 -2.55 28.02 -21.45
C HIS A 871 -2.51 27.19 -20.16
N PRO A 872 -3.52 27.32 -19.27
CA PRO A 872 -3.63 26.48 -18.09
C PRO A 872 -3.90 25.02 -18.44
N GLN A 873 -3.62 24.12 -17.50
CA GLN A 873 -3.79 22.67 -17.64
C GLN A 873 -4.73 22.11 -16.58
N GLU A 874 -5.11 20.84 -16.76
CA GLU A 874 -5.74 20.03 -15.73
C GLU A 874 -4.82 19.94 -14.50
N TYR A 875 -5.36 20.05 -13.28
CA TYR A 875 -4.53 20.27 -12.09
C TYR A 875 -3.80 19.03 -11.58
N HIS A 876 -4.14 17.83 -12.05
CA HIS A 876 -3.36 16.62 -11.82
C HIS A 876 -2.15 16.54 -12.75
N ASP A 877 -2.14 17.32 -13.83
CA ASP A 877 -1.18 17.17 -14.93
C ASP A 877 -0.15 18.28 -14.96
N ALA A 878 1.04 17.92 -15.44
CA ALA A 878 2.06 18.87 -15.85
C ALA A 878 2.66 18.45 -17.18
N ASN A 879 1.87 18.52 -18.25
CA ASN A 879 2.31 18.10 -19.58
C ASN A 879 2.99 19.23 -20.34
N VAL A 880 3.89 18.88 -21.26
CA VAL A 880 4.44 19.77 -22.28
C VAL A 880 3.67 19.58 -23.59
N TYR A 881 2.96 20.62 -24.03
CA TYR A 881 2.18 20.65 -25.27
C TYR A 881 3.00 21.16 -26.46
N ALA A 882 2.42 21.06 -27.67
CA ALA A 882 3.02 21.54 -28.92
C ALA A 882 3.49 23.01 -28.90
N GLY A 883 2.85 23.86 -28.09
CA GLY A 883 3.29 25.24 -27.86
C GLY A 883 4.58 25.32 -27.01
N GLY A 884 4.65 24.54 -25.94
CA GLY A 884 5.77 24.53 -25.00
C GLY A 884 7.08 23.98 -25.55
N LEU A 885 7.02 23.14 -26.57
CA LEU A 885 8.20 22.57 -27.24
C LEU A 885 9.10 23.59 -27.95
N ARG A 886 8.59 24.82 -28.16
CA ARG A 886 9.32 25.93 -28.76
C ARG A 886 9.62 27.04 -27.75
N SER A 887 9.21 26.87 -26.49
CA SER A 887 9.42 27.88 -25.46
C SER A 887 10.86 27.77 -24.93
N PRO A 888 11.59 28.89 -24.80
CA PRO A 888 12.88 28.92 -24.10
C PRO A 888 12.79 28.42 -22.65
N LEU A 889 11.58 28.44 -22.06
CA LEU A 889 11.31 27.90 -20.73
C LEU A 889 11.49 26.38 -20.66
N LEU A 890 11.41 25.65 -21.77
CA LEU A 890 11.69 24.21 -21.78
C LEU A 890 13.19 23.95 -21.54
N ASP A 891 14.04 24.73 -22.22
CA ASP A 891 15.50 24.60 -22.14
C ASP A 891 16.01 24.93 -20.73
N LEU A 892 15.38 25.92 -20.08
CA LEU A 892 15.68 26.35 -18.72
C LEU A 892 15.47 25.23 -17.67
N LEU A 893 14.60 24.26 -17.94
CA LEU A 893 14.36 23.09 -17.08
C LEU A 893 15.35 21.94 -17.31
N ASN A 894 16.39 22.15 -18.13
CA ASN A 894 17.38 21.13 -18.48
C ASN A 894 16.74 19.90 -19.16
N VAL A 895 15.67 20.10 -19.94
CA VAL A 895 15.03 19.04 -20.73
C VAL A 895 15.86 18.76 -21.96
N ARG A 896 16.69 17.71 -21.87
CA ARG A 896 17.58 17.27 -22.93
C ARG A 896 16.97 16.17 -23.81
N PHE A 897 16.11 15.32 -23.24
CA PHE A 897 15.56 14.18 -23.96
C PHE A 897 14.04 14.29 -24.13
N ILE A 898 13.55 14.06 -25.35
CA ILE A 898 12.12 14.08 -25.67
C ILE A 898 11.74 12.72 -26.22
N LEU A 899 10.86 12.00 -25.53
CA LEU A 899 10.38 10.67 -25.90
C LEU A 899 9.09 10.82 -26.70
N VAL A 900 9.09 10.26 -27.91
CA VAL A 900 7.94 10.23 -28.82
C VAL A 900 7.69 8.81 -29.34
N PRO A 901 6.46 8.45 -29.70
CA PRO A 901 6.16 7.13 -30.26
C PRO A 901 7.04 6.80 -31.47
N ALA A 902 7.48 5.54 -31.61
CA ALA A 902 8.28 5.11 -32.76
C ALA A 902 7.54 5.29 -34.09
N GLU A 903 6.23 5.04 -34.08
CA GLU A 903 5.33 5.26 -35.20
C GLU A 903 4.16 6.15 -34.79
N PHE A 904 3.72 7.02 -35.70
CA PHE A 904 2.57 7.89 -35.48
C PHE A 904 1.85 8.20 -36.80
N PRO A 905 0.51 8.43 -36.76
CA PRO A 905 -0.27 8.70 -37.96
C PRO A 905 0.20 9.94 -38.73
N PRO A 906 0.05 9.98 -40.07
CA PRO A 906 0.42 11.14 -40.88
C PRO A 906 -0.26 12.44 -40.45
N GLU A 907 -1.47 12.39 -39.88
CA GLU A 907 -2.19 13.58 -39.42
C GLU A 907 -1.54 14.25 -38.18
N ARG A 908 -0.59 13.59 -37.51
CA ARG A 908 0.14 14.11 -36.35
C ARG A 908 1.29 15.02 -36.76
N ALA A 909 0.93 16.17 -37.32
CA ALA A 909 1.88 17.21 -37.74
C ALA A 909 2.76 17.74 -36.58
N ASP A 910 2.27 17.66 -35.34
CA ASP A 910 3.02 18.01 -34.13
C ASP A 910 4.21 17.06 -33.89
N LEU A 911 3.97 15.74 -33.92
CA LEU A 911 5.02 14.72 -33.78
C LEU A 911 6.00 14.73 -34.95
N ARG A 912 5.50 14.92 -36.19
CA ARG A 912 6.36 15.01 -37.37
C ARG A 912 7.34 16.17 -37.25
N ARG A 913 6.84 17.36 -36.87
CA ARG A 913 7.70 18.52 -36.64
C ARG A 913 8.75 18.28 -35.56
N LEU A 914 8.41 17.60 -34.46
CA LEU A 914 9.37 17.27 -33.40
C LEU A 914 10.53 16.43 -33.95
N VAL A 915 10.21 15.35 -34.65
CA VAL A 915 11.20 14.44 -35.24
C VAL A 915 12.05 15.14 -36.31
N ASP A 916 11.47 16.09 -37.05
CA ASP A 916 12.19 16.89 -38.04
C ASP A 916 13.08 17.96 -37.40
N THR A 917 12.73 18.44 -36.20
CA THR A 917 13.45 19.52 -35.48
C THR A 917 14.63 18.99 -34.68
N TYR A 918 14.44 17.90 -33.93
CA TYR A 918 15.42 17.38 -32.99
C TYR A 918 16.03 16.06 -33.51
N PRO A 919 17.37 15.88 -33.43
CA PRO A 919 18.01 14.65 -33.86
C PRO A 919 17.51 13.45 -33.03
N THR A 920 17.18 12.35 -33.71
CA THR A 920 16.91 11.07 -33.05
C THR A 920 18.23 10.45 -32.62
N VAL A 921 18.40 10.23 -31.31
CA VAL A 921 19.64 9.69 -30.72
C VAL A 921 19.48 8.25 -30.24
N TYR A 922 18.25 7.77 -30.15
CA TYR A 922 17.89 6.38 -29.89
C TYR A 922 16.52 6.08 -30.50
N ALA A 923 16.33 4.86 -30.98
CA ALA A 923 15.04 4.36 -31.43
C ALA A 923 14.97 2.85 -31.26
N ASP A 924 13.80 2.36 -30.87
CA ASP A 924 13.41 0.95 -30.93
C ASP A 924 12.04 0.82 -31.62
N ASN A 925 11.36 -0.33 -31.43
CA ASN A 925 10.06 -0.58 -32.05
C ASN A 925 8.92 0.26 -31.44
N ASP A 926 9.10 0.80 -30.23
CA ASP A 926 8.04 1.41 -29.44
C ASP A 926 8.24 2.93 -29.29
N VAL A 927 9.48 3.40 -29.20
CA VAL A 927 9.82 4.81 -28.91
C VAL A 927 11.03 5.33 -29.71
N ARG A 928 11.03 6.63 -29.95
CA ARG A 928 12.20 7.42 -30.36
C ARG A 928 12.57 8.40 -29.25
N ILE A 929 13.86 8.52 -28.96
CA ILE A 929 14.41 9.56 -28.09
C ILE A 929 15.04 10.61 -29.00
N LEU A 930 14.52 11.83 -28.90
CA LEU A 930 15.06 13.00 -29.55
C LEU A 930 15.94 13.77 -28.55
N GLU A 931 17.04 14.36 -29.02
CA GLU A 931 17.92 15.20 -28.20
C GLU A 931 17.67 16.68 -28.48
N ASN A 932 17.28 17.42 -27.44
CA ASN A 932 17.25 18.87 -27.45
C ASN A 932 18.66 19.42 -27.18
N THR A 933 19.30 19.92 -28.23
CA THR A 933 20.65 20.50 -28.16
C THR A 933 20.70 21.88 -27.53
N GLU A 934 19.54 22.55 -27.39
CA GLU A 934 19.43 23.88 -26.81
C GLU A 934 19.23 23.86 -25.28
N ALA A 935 19.07 22.68 -24.68
CA ALA A 935 18.88 22.53 -23.24
C ALA A 935 19.97 23.26 -22.43
N LEU A 936 19.59 24.05 -21.42
CA LEU A 936 20.57 24.66 -20.53
C LEU A 936 21.21 23.60 -19.64
N PRO A 937 22.47 23.81 -19.20
CA PRO A 937 23.10 22.96 -18.19
C PRO A 937 22.25 22.89 -16.92
N ARG A 938 22.36 21.78 -16.18
CA ARG A 938 21.68 21.65 -14.89
C ARG A 938 22.11 22.71 -13.88
N MET A 939 23.36 23.18 -13.99
CA MET A 939 23.95 24.24 -13.17
C MET A 939 24.89 25.08 -14.05
N TRP A 940 24.87 26.40 -13.87
CA TRP A 940 25.75 27.33 -14.58
C TRP A 940 25.99 28.59 -13.73
N ILE A 941 26.98 29.40 -14.09
CA ILE A 941 27.28 30.66 -13.41
C ILE A 941 26.83 31.83 -14.28
N VAL A 942 26.29 32.87 -13.66
CA VAL A 942 25.98 34.16 -14.29
C VAL A 942 26.58 35.31 -13.50
N HIS A 943 26.93 36.39 -14.20
CA HIS A 943 27.54 37.59 -13.62
C HIS A 943 26.64 38.82 -13.69
N GLU A 944 25.44 38.68 -14.25
CA GLU A 944 24.43 39.71 -14.31
C GLU A 944 23.15 39.24 -13.61
N ALA A 945 22.52 40.15 -12.88
CA ALA A 945 21.21 39.89 -12.29
C ALA A 945 20.34 41.14 -12.31
N LEU A 946 19.06 40.95 -12.63
CA LEU A 946 18.05 41.99 -12.60
C LEU A 946 17.02 41.66 -11.52
N GLN A 947 16.73 42.65 -10.67
CA GLN A 947 15.62 42.52 -9.74
C GLN A 947 14.30 42.74 -10.49
N VAL A 948 13.37 41.81 -10.35
CA VAL A 948 12.03 41.87 -10.94
C VAL A 948 10.96 41.63 -9.88
N ASN A 949 9.73 42.07 -10.13
CA ASN A 949 8.62 41.71 -9.26
C ASN A 949 8.21 40.25 -9.49
N ALA A 950 7.55 39.65 -8.50
CA ALA A 950 6.98 38.32 -8.65
C ALA A 950 6.01 38.28 -9.84
N GLY A 951 6.24 37.35 -10.77
CA GLY A 951 5.46 37.18 -11.99
C GLY A 951 6.02 37.86 -13.25
N GLU A 952 6.91 38.85 -13.13
CA GLU A 952 7.51 39.55 -14.29
C GLU A 952 8.60 38.73 -14.99
N ALA A 953 9.26 37.81 -14.27
CA ALA A 953 10.33 37.00 -14.84
C ALA A 953 9.87 36.10 -16.00
N LEU A 954 8.68 35.51 -15.89
CA LEU A 954 8.20 34.51 -16.86
C LEU A 954 7.96 35.09 -18.26
N PRO A 955 7.25 36.22 -18.44
CA PRO A 955 7.10 36.87 -19.75
C PRO A 955 8.44 37.24 -20.39
N LEU A 956 9.35 37.86 -19.64
CA LEU A 956 10.67 38.29 -20.13
C LEU A 956 11.49 37.11 -20.69
N LEU A 957 11.43 35.96 -20.02
CA LEU A 957 12.10 34.73 -20.44
C LEU A 957 11.39 34.04 -21.60
N ALA A 958 10.05 33.99 -21.58
CA ALA A 958 9.26 33.34 -22.61
C ALA A 958 9.31 34.07 -23.97
N GLU A 959 9.43 35.40 -23.95
CA GLU A 959 9.55 36.25 -25.14
C GLU A 959 11.00 36.40 -25.63
N GLY A 960 11.97 35.90 -24.85
CA GLY A 960 13.40 35.98 -25.18
C GLY A 960 14.00 37.38 -25.00
N GLU A 961 13.38 38.25 -24.20
CA GLU A 961 13.91 39.59 -23.90
C GLU A 961 15.16 39.52 -23.01
N VAL A 962 15.29 38.45 -22.22
CA VAL A 962 16.43 38.18 -21.33
C VAL A 962 16.98 36.79 -21.61
N ASP A 963 18.29 36.68 -21.84
CA ASP A 963 18.97 35.39 -21.97
C ASP A 963 19.31 34.82 -20.57
N PRO A 964 18.67 33.73 -20.12
CA PRO A 964 18.93 33.14 -18.81
C PRO A 964 20.32 32.52 -18.67
N ARG A 965 21.08 32.37 -19.77
CA ARG A 965 22.48 31.95 -19.75
C ARG A 965 23.42 33.03 -19.25
N GLN A 966 23.02 34.30 -19.35
CA GLN A 966 23.85 35.46 -19.00
C GLN A 966 23.30 36.23 -17.80
N THR A 967 21.97 36.30 -17.65
CA THR A 967 21.31 37.18 -16.69
C THR A 967 20.30 36.40 -15.82
N ALA A 968 20.43 36.50 -14.50
CA ALA A 968 19.45 35.98 -13.55
C ALA A 968 18.36 37.01 -13.24
N LEU A 969 17.09 36.59 -13.30
CA LEU A 969 15.97 37.41 -12.82
C LEU A 969 15.64 37.04 -11.37
N LEU A 970 15.81 37.97 -10.44
CA LEU A 970 15.67 37.73 -9.00
C LEU A 970 14.48 38.49 -8.41
N GLU A 971 13.69 37.85 -7.54
CA GLU A 971 12.57 38.50 -6.84
C GLU A 971 13.02 39.36 -5.63
N ARG A 972 14.33 39.45 -5.39
CA ARG A 972 14.97 40.21 -4.31
C ARG A 972 16.14 41.02 -4.88
N PRO A 973 16.62 42.04 -4.16
CA PRO A 973 17.81 42.79 -4.57
C PRO A 973 18.98 41.85 -4.87
N ALA A 974 19.61 42.04 -6.02
CA ALA A 974 20.75 41.25 -6.43
C ALA A 974 21.94 41.45 -5.46
N PRO A 975 22.74 40.40 -5.18
CA PRO A 975 24.02 40.57 -4.51
C PRO A 975 24.98 41.40 -5.36
N ALA A 976 26.09 41.84 -4.78
CA ALA A 976 27.15 42.50 -5.56
C ALA A 976 27.81 41.48 -6.50
N LEU A 977 27.62 41.68 -7.80
CA LEU A 977 28.20 40.87 -8.87
C LEU A 977 29.21 41.70 -9.66
N GLU A 978 30.20 41.03 -10.23
CA GLU A 978 31.18 41.65 -11.12
C GLU A 978 31.27 40.83 -12.41
N PRO A 979 31.59 41.46 -13.57
CA PRO A 979 31.82 40.72 -14.81
C PRO A 979 32.90 39.65 -14.64
N ALA A 980 32.71 38.49 -15.26
CA ALA A 980 33.70 37.43 -15.29
C ALA A 980 35.05 37.95 -15.80
N SER A 981 36.12 37.73 -15.02
CA SER A 981 37.48 38.15 -15.40
C SER A 981 38.10 37.20 -16.44
N ASP A 982 37.68 35.92 -16.42
CA ASP A 982 38.02 34.89 -17.39
C ASP A 982 36.90 33.82 -17.41
N PRO A 983 35.93 33.91 -18.35
CA PRO A 983 34.83 32.95 -18.42
C PRO A 983 35.25 31.51 -18.75
N GLU A 984 36.40 31.29 -19.40
CA GLU A 984 36.79 29.95 -19.89
C GLU A 984 37.25 29.02 -18.76
N ILE A 985 37.68 29.59 -17.63
CA ILE A 985 38.13 28.82 -16.46
C ILE A 985 36.99 28.52 -15.47
N GLU A 986 35.80 29.07 -15.69
CA GLU A 986 34.65 28.84 -14.82
C GLU A 986 34.02 27.48 -15.06
N TYR A 987 33.62 26.81 -13.99
CA TYR A 987 32.97 25.52 -14.10
C TYR A 987 32.05 25.21 -12.93
N THR A 988 31.14 24.27 -13.16
CA THR A 988 30.32 23.63 -12.13
C THR A 988 30.33 22.13 -12.36
N GLN A 989 30.64 21.35 -11.33
CA GLN A 989 30.65 19.89 -11.40
C GLN A 989 29.95 19.30 -10.19
N ILE A 990 28.92 18.48 -10.45
CA ILE A 990 28.20 17.74 -9.41
C ILE A 990 29.13 16.64 -8.87
N LEU A 991 29.37 16.67 -7.56
CA LEU A 991 30.16 15.66 -6.86
C LEU A 991 29.28 14.55 -6.30
N TYR A 992 28.06 14.91 -5.89
CA TYR A 992 27.13 14.02 -5.22
C TYR A 992 25.71 14.52 -5.45
N ASP A 993 24.86 13.63 -5.90
CA ASP A 993 23.46 13.90 -6.18
C ASP A 993 22.58 12.87 -5.46
N GLN A 994 21.72 13.36 -4.59
CA GLN A 994 20.70 12.61 -3.88
C GLN A 994 19.43 13.45 -3.81
N PRO A 995 18.26 12.82 -3.70
CA PRO A 995 16.98 13.53 -3.61
C PRO A 995 16.99 14.72 -2.63
N ASP A 996 17.49 14.52 -1.41
CA ASP A 996 17.46 15.54 -0.35
C ASP A 996 18.77 16.35 -0.25
N ARG A 997 19.77 16.08 -1.10
CA ARG A 997 21.12 16.63 -0.95
C ARG A 997 21.89 16.65 -2.27
N ILE A 998 22.26 17.86 -2.69
CA ILE A 998 23.10 18.10 -3.87
C ILE A 998 24.41 18.71 -3.38
N ARG A 999 25.54 18.17 -3.81
CA ARG A 999 26.87 18.74 -3.54
C ARG A 999 27.65 18.86 -4.83
N LEU A 1000 28.22 20.03 -5.06
CA LEU A 1000 28.96 20.36 -6.26
C LEU A 1000 30.24 21.13 -5.90
N THR A 1001 31.19 21.08 -6.82
CA THR A 1001 32.36 21.95 -6.83
C THR A 1001 32.21 22.94 -7.97
N THR A 1002 32.70 24.15 -7.77
CA THR A 1002 32.59 25.20 -8.76
C THR A 1002 33.80 26.13 -8.67
N TYR A 1003 34.13 26.78 -9.78
CA TYR A 1003 35.09 27.86 -9.82
C TYR A 1003 34.45 29.02 -10.58
N THR A 1004 34.55 30.23 -10.05
CA THR A 1004 34.13 31.46 -10.72
C THR A 1004 35.27 32.48 -10.69
N SER A 1005 35.44 33.21 -11.79
CA SER A 1005 36.55 34.14 -12.04
C SER A 1005 36.31 35.53 -11.45
N ALA A 1006 35.10 35.79 -10.95
CA ALA A 1006 34.70 37.02 -10.25
C ALA A 1006 33.49 36.71 -9.35
N PRO A 1007 33.04 37.60 -8.44
CA PRO A 1007 31.78 37.42 -7.73
C PRO A 1007 30.60 37.17 -8.70
N GLY A 1008 29.93 36.01 -8.55
CA GLY A 1008 28.93 35.50 -9.49
C GLY A 1008 27.74 34.82 -8.79
N LEU A 1009 26.74 34.43 -9.58
CA LEU A 1009 25.59 33.62 -9.13
C LEU A 1009 25.64 32.23 -9.74
N LEU A 1010 25.67 31.22 -8.89
CA LEU A 1010 25.40 29.85 -9.30
C LEU A 1010 23.90 29.66 -9.48
N MET A 1011 23.49 29.41 -10.72
CA MET A 1011 22.13 29.04 -11.10
C MET A 1011 21.96 27.53 -11.03
N LEU A 1012 20.81 27.08 -10.51
CA LEU A 1012 20.44 25.67 -10.44
C LEU A 1012 19.08 25.46 -11.11
N SER A 1013 19.04 24.65 -12.18
CA SER A 1013 17.80 24.22 -12.84
C SER A 1013 17.05 23.23 -11.96
N GLU A 1014 16.49 23.72 -10.86
CA GLU A 1014 16.07 22.92 -9.73
C GLU A 1014 14.93 23.68 -9.02
N THR A 1015 13.73 23.11 -9.01
CA THR A 1015 12.51 23.80 -8.52
C THR A 1015 12.72 24.35 -7.11
N TYR A 1016 12.39 25.63 -6.91
CA TYR A 1016 12.50 26.32 -5.63
C TYR A 1016 11.46 25.82 -4.64
N ASP A 1017 11.92 25.45 -3.45
CA ASP A 1017 11.09 25.33 -2.25
C ASP A 1017 11.82 25.98 -1.07
N PRO A 1018 11.12 26.75 -0.20
CA PRO A 1018 11.74 27.48 0.91
C PRO A 1018 12.35 26.60 2.00
N ASP A 1019 12.16 25.28 1.96
CA ASP A 1019 12.77 24.33 2.90
C ASP A 1019 14.15 23.83 2.45
N TRP A 1020 14.62 24.22 1.25
CA TRP A 1020 16.03 24.08 0.85
C TRP A 1020 16.95 25.05 1.60
N ARG A 1021 18.17 24.60 1.88
CA ARG A 1021 19.26 25.39 2.49
C ARG A 1021 20.53 25.20 1.69
N ALA A 1022 21.27 26.29 1.45
CA ALA A 1022 22.55 26.27 0.77
C ALA A 1022 23.70 26.54 1.74
N TYR A 1023 24.85 25.94 1.46
CA TYR A 1023 26.09 26.15 2.19
C TYR A 1023 27.22 26.32 1.18
N VAL A 1024 28.02 27.38 1.32
CA VAL A 1024 29.24 27.63 0.54
C VAL A 1024 30.42 27.43 1.49
N ASP A 1025 31.27 26.44 1.18
CA ASP A 1025 32.40 26.02 2.02
C ASP A 1025 32.00 25.72 3.47
N GLY A 1026 30.81 25.11 3.63
CA GLY A 1026 30.23 24.74 4.92
C GLY A 1026 29.59 25.89 5.70
N LYS A 1027 29.64 27.13 5.20
CA LYS A 1027 28.95 28.29 5.80
C LYS A 1027 27.56 28.45 5.17
N PRO A 1028 26.51 28.73 5.95
CA PRO A 1028 25.17 28.98 5.40
C PRO A 1028 25.20 30.11 4.36
N ALA A 1029 24.55 29.89 3.23
CA ALA A 1029 24.37 30.87 2.17
C ALA A 1029 22.88 31.07 1.88
N GLU A 1030 22.53 32.26 1.40
CA GLU A 1030 21.16 32.57 0.99
C GLU A 1030 20.83 31.88 -0.34
N ILE A 1031 19.61 31.37 -0.45
CA ILE A 1031 19.03 30.89 -1.71
C ILE A 1031 18.12 31.99 -2.23
N PHE A 1032 18.36 32.42 -3.46
CA PHE A 1032 17.51 33.34 -4.18
C PHE A 1032 16.50 32.57 -5.03
N VAL A 1033 15.28 33.12 -5.15
CA VAL A 1033 14.31 32.70 -6.16
C VAL A 1033 14.78 33.32 -7.48
N ALA A 1034 15.19 32.47 -8.41
CA ALA A 1034 15.75 32.88 -9.70
C ALA A 1034 14.81 32.43 -10.82
N ASN A 1035 14.63 33.28 -11.84
CA ASN A 1035 13.85 32.96 -13.04
C ASN A 1035 12.47 32.36 -12.72
N HIS A 1036 11.80 32.94 -11.71
CA HIS A 1036 10.52 32.52 -11.12
C HIS A 1036 10.49 31.16 -10.39
N LEU A 1037 11.10 30.12 -10.96
CA LEU A 1037 10.99 28.74 -10.49
C LEU A 1037 12.30 28.17 -9.92
N LEU A 1038 13.46 28.68 -10.34
CA LEU A 1038 14.77 28.12 -10.07
C LEU A 1038 15.39 28.65 -8.77
N ARG A 1039 16.49 28.02 -8.36
CA ARG A 1039 17.32 28.42 -7.21
C ARG A 1039 18.60 29.08 -7.70
N ALA A 1040 19.07 30.11 -6.99
CA ALA A 1040 20.41 30.65 -7.18
C ALA A 1040 21.16 30.87 -5.86
N VAL A 1041 22.48 30.75 -5.88
CA VAL A 1041 23.37 30.94 -4.72
C VAL A 1041 24.52 31.88 -5.11
N ALA A 1042 24.75 32.92 -4.31
CA ALA A 1042 25.87 33.84 -4.53
C ALA A 1042 27.21 33.19 -4.20
N LEU A 1043 28.20 33.38 -5.08
CA LEU A 1043 29.55 32.88 -4.95
C LEU A 1043 30.55 34.05 -4.95
N PRO A 1044 31.53 34.04 -4.03
CA PRO A 1044 32.72 34.89 -4.19
C PRO A 1044 33.61 34.37 -5.33
N GLU A 1045 34.58 35.18 -5.74
CA GLU A 1045 35.64 34.76 -6.66
C GLU A 1045 36.43 33.57 -6.10
N GLY A 1046 36.71 32.59 -6.96
CA GLY A 1046 37.55 31.45 -6.67
C GLY A 1046 36.82 30.10 -6.68
N GLY A 1047 37.47 29.09 -6.12
CA GLY A 1047 36.96 27.72 -6.06
C GLY A 1047 36.16 27.46 -4.78
N HIS A 1048 34.95 26.90 -4.93
CA HIS A 1048 34.02 26.66 -3.83
C HIS A 1048 33.39 25.27 -3.86
N ILE A 1049 33.09 24.74 -2.68
CA ILE A 1049 32.19 23.60 -2.51
C ILE A 1049 30.82 24.13 -2.11
N VAL A 1050 29.82 23.92 -2.96
CA VAL A 1050 28.43 24.29 -2.68
C VAL A 1050 27.64 23.04 -2.32
N GLU A 1051 26.87 23.14 -1.26
CA GLU A 1051 26.03 22.06 -0.78
C GLU A 1051 24.60 22.57 -0.54
N LEU A 1052 23.63 21.93 -1.19
CA LEU A 1052 22.21 22.15 -0.95
C LEU A 1052 21.63 20.97 -0.18
N ARG A 1053 20.83 21.27 0.85
CA ARG A 1053 20.13 20.27 1.66
C ARG A 1053 18.66 20.63 1.79
N TYR A 1054 17.78 19.66 1.60
CA TYR A 1054 16.36 19.82 1.86
C TYR A 1054 16.08 19.54 3.35
N GLU A 1055 15.74 20.58 4.11
CA GLU A 1055 15.67 20.53 5.57
C GLU A 1055 14.36 21.11 6.15
N PRO A 1056 13.19 20.54 5.84
CA PRO A 1056 11.89 21.07 6.29
C PRO A 1056 11.77 21.08 7.83
N PRO A 1057 11.65 22.26 8.47
CA PRO A 1057 11.49 22.38 9.92
C PRO A 1057 10.22 21.69 10.44
N THR A 1058 9.14 21.74 9.66
CA THR A 1058 7.84 21.12 9.98
C THR A 1058 7.93 19.60 10.04
N LEU A 1059 8.72 18.98 9.16
CA LEU A 1059 9.01 17.55 9.20
C LEU A 1059 9.81 17.18 10.45
N ARG A 1060 10.89 17.94 10.75
CA ARG A 1060 11.71 17.71 11.96
C ARG A 1060 10.88 17.82 13.24
N PHE A 1061 10.07 18.86 13.35
CA PHE A 1061 9.18 19.05 14.50
C PHE A 1061 8.10 17.96 14.57
N GLY A 1062 7.48 17.62 13.44
CA GLY A 1062 6.49 16.55 13.35
C GLY A 1062 7.07 15.19 13.77
N MET A 1063 8.30 14.86 13.35
CA MET A 1063 9.01 13.66 13.81
C MET A 1063 9.22 13.65 15.32
N ALA A 1064 9.61 14.78 15.92
CA ALA A 1064 9.78 14.88 17.37
C ALA A 1064 8.46 14.63 18.13
N VAL A 1065 7.34 15.17 17.63
CA VAL A 1065 6.00 14.96 18.21
C VAL A 1065 5.54 13.51 18.05
N SER A 1066 5.72 12.93 16.85
CA SER A 1066 5.38 11.53 16.56
C SER A 1066 6.17 10.56 17.46
N VAL A 1067 7.48 10.75 17.59
CA VAL A 1067 8.34 9.92 18.45
C VAL A 1067 7.98 10.09 19.92
N THR A 1068 7.71 11.30 20.37
CA THR A 1068 7.30 11.57 21.76
C THR A 1068 5.97 10.89 22.06
N THR A 1069 4.99 11.01 21.17
CA THR A 1069 3.68 10.37 21.31
C THR A 1069 3.82 8.85 21.35
N ALA A 1070 4.58 8.26 20.42
CA ALA A 1070 4.85 6.82 20.42
C ALA A 1070 5.55 6.36 21.70
N SER A 1071 6.50 7.14 22.21
CA SER A 1071 7.25 6.84 23.45
C SER A 1071 6.39 6.92 24.71
N ILE A 1072 5.35 7.76 24.72
CA ILE A 1072 4.38 7.84 25.83
C ILE A 1072 3.44 6.62 25.84
N LEU A 1073 3.14 6.06 24.67
CA LEU A 1073 2.25 4.91 24.53
C LEU A 1073 2.91 3.56 24.88
N VAL A 1074 4.22 3.46 24.66
CA VAL A 1074 5.07 2.29 24.99
C VAL A 1074 5.38 2.27 26.49
#